data_AF-A0A6J6F4U0-F1
#
_entry.id   AF-A0A6J6F4U0-F1
#
_cell.length_a   1.000
_cell.length_b   1.000
_cell.length_c   1.000
_cell.angle_alpha   90.00
_cell.angle_beta   90.00
_cell.angle_gamma   90.00
#
_symmetry.space_group_name_H-M   'P 1'
#
loop_
_entity.id
_entity.type
_entity.pdbx_description
1 polymer ?
#
loop_
_entity_poly.entity_id
_entity_poly.type
_entity_poly.pdbx_seq_one_letter_code
_entity_poly.pdbx_strand_id
1 'polypeptide(L)'
;MVIPCLYPVAAGGEGLAKALQNVRRLASDAIEAGATMLVLSDRGADAEMAPIPSLLFTSAVHHHLIREKTRTRVGLIVEAGDAREVHHMCLLIGYGAAAINPYLAFETIEDLIAEDRTEMHDPIKAIGNYIKSSSKGVLKVMSKMGISTVASYTGAQIFEAVGLSHDLVDEYFTGTVSRLGGIGLDEIAAEVAMRHRLANPENPTQRAHRSLEVGGEYQWRREGEYHLFNPETVYKLQHSTRSGRYDVFKEYTSRVDDQSRNLATLRGLFDLRVGARPAVSIDEVEPISEIVKRFSTGAMSYGSISAEAHENLAIAMNRLGGKSNTGEGGEDAERFIPLPNGDSRRSAIKQVASGRFGVTSEYLVNADDLQIKMAQGAKPGEGGQLPGHKVYPWVAKTRHSTPGVGLISPPPHHDIYSIEDLAQLIHDLKNANNEARVHVKLVSEVGVGTVAAGVSKAHADVVLISGHDGGTGASPLTSLKHAGAPWELGLAETQQTLLLNNLRDRIVVQVDGQLKTGRDVVIAALLGAEEFGFATAPLVVSGCIMMRVCHLDTCPVGVATQNPELRARFSGKPEFVVNFFEFIAEEVRELLASLGFRTLDEAIGQVELIDSKHAVEHWKASGLDLSPILYLPEIAEGASRRCISTQDHGLDLALDNELIRQAAPALDRRERVEIASPIRNVNRTVGTMLGSELTRRFGGDGLPDDTITIAFEGSAGQSFGAFLPKGITLRLEGDANDYTGKGLSGGRIVVRPSKSATFAAEDNIIAGNVVLYGATQGEMFLRGIVGERFCVRNSGATAVVEGVGDHGCEYMTGGRVVVLGPTGRNFGAGMSGGMAFVYDPDNTFLLRVNPEMIDLDRPDAGDLEWLQDRIEKHRHETGSAVAESMLNSWAESSSKFVKVMPKDFKRVLEAERKALAEGTDPIDAVMAAARG
;
A
#
# COMPACT_ATOMS: atom_id res chain seq x y z
N MET A 1 -32.45 -7.54 -28.29
CA MET A 1 -33.62 -6.67 -28.06
C MET A 1 -33.17 -5.50 -27.20
N VAL A 2 -33.65 -4.27 -27.48
CA VAL A 2 -33.36 -3.08 -26.65
C VAL A 2 -34.51 -2.89 -25.66
N ILE A 3 -34.19 -2.73 -24.39
CA ILE A 3 -35.14 -2.50 -23.30
C ILE A 3 -34.87 -1.08 -22.76
N PRO A 4 -35.86 -0.16 -22.85
CA PRO A 4 -35.71 1.18 -22.31
C PRO A 4 -35.76 1.15 -20.77
N CYS A 5 -34.79 1.81 -20.15
CA CYS A 5 -34.62 1.91 -18.70
C CYS A 5 -34.87 3.36 -18.23
N LEU A 6 -36.09 3.83 -18.44
CA LEU A 6 -36.56 5.18 -18.10
C LEU A 6 -37.79 5.10 -17.19
N TYR A 7 -38.05 6.16 -16.42
CA TYR A 7 -39.27 6.30 -15.61
C TYR A 7 -39.79 7.75 -15.60
N PRO A 8 -41.11 7.98 -15.43
CA PRO A 8 -41.65 9.33 -15.28
C PRO A 8 -41.10 9.98 -14.01
N VAL A 9 -40.36 11.09 -14.14
CA VAL A 9 -39.64 11.72 -13.02
C VAL A 9 -40.60 12.18 -11.90
N ALA A 10 -41.80 12.63 -12.28
CA ALA A 10 -42.83 13.09 -11.35
C ALA A 10 -43.41 11.97 -10.47
N ALA A 11 -43.21 10.71 -10.83
CA ALA A 11 -43.76 9.56 -10.10
C ALA A 11 -42.87 9.10 -8.92
N GLY A 12 -41.71 9.74 -8.69
CA GLY A 12 -40.85 9.47 -7.53
C GLY A 12 -40.37 8.03 -7.42
N GLY A 13 -40.09 7.56 -6.19
CA GLY A 13 -39.57 6.22 -5.95
C GLY A 13 -40.56 5.11 -6.31
N GLU A 14 -41.87 5.32 -6.15
CA GLU A 14 -42.89 4.36 -6.62
C GLU A 14 -42.85 4.19 -8.15
N GLY A 15 -42.67 5.30 -8.89
CA GLY A 15 -42.48 5.29 -10.33
C GLY A 15 -41.23 4.53 -10.74
N LEU A 16 -40.11 4.78 -10.05
CA LEU A 16 -38.85 4.07 -10.26
C LEU A 16 -38.99 2.56 -10.01
N ALA A 17 -39.65 2.16 -8.91
CA ALA A 17 -39.90 0.77 -8.58
C ALA A 17 -40.75 0.05 -9.65
N LYS A 18 -41.84 0.68 -10.11
CA LYS A 18 -42.69 0.15 -11.19
C LYS A 18 -41.92 0.00 -12.50
N ALA A 19 -41.07 0.98 -12.84
CA ALA A 19 -40.26 0.92 -14.04
C ALA A 19 -39.25 -0.23 -13.99
N LEU A 20 -38.60 -0.46 -12.83
CA LEU A 20 -37.71 -1.62 -12.63
C LEU A 20 -38.43 -2.96 -12.81
N GLN A 21 -39.66 -3.09 -12.28
CA GLN A 21 -40.46 -4.30 -12.50
C GLN A 21 -40.83 -4.49 -13.97
N ASN A 22 -41.15 -3.41 -14.67
CA ASN A 22 -41.43 -3.48 -16.10
C ASN A 22 -40.19 -3.88 -16.91
N VAL A 23 -39.00 -3.34 -16.60
CA VAL A 23 -37.73 -3.71 -17.23
C VAL A 23 -37.43 -5.20 -17.03
N ARG A 24 -37.63 -5.73 -15.81
CA ARG A 24 -37.47 -7.16 -15.51
C ARG A 24 -38.42 -8.04 -16.33
N ARG A 25 -39.70 -7.69 -16.37
CA ARG A 25 -40.70 -8.40 -17.19
C ARG A 25 -40.33 -8.41 -18.67
N LEU A 26 -39.95 -7.24 -19.23
CA LEU A 26 -39.53 -7.14 -20.63
C LEU A 26 -38.29 -7.99 -20.91
N ALA A 27 -37.37 -8.12 -19.96
CA ALA A 27 -36.21 -9.01 -20.09
C ALA A 27 -36.63 -10.48 -20.16
N SER A 28 -37.52 -10.94 -19.27
CA SER A 28 -38.05 -12.31 -19.29
C SER A 28 -38.82 -12.59 -20.58
N ASP A 29 -39.74 -11.70 -20.98
CA ASP A 29 -40.53 -11.84 -22.21
C ASP A 29 -39.62 -11.93 -23.45
N ALA A 30 -38.56 -11.11 -23.51
CA ALA A 30 -37.59 -11.14 -24.60
C ALA A 30 -36.83 -12.47 -24.66
N ILE A 31 -36.44 -13.03 -23.52
CA ILE A 31 -35.74 -14.32 -23.44
C ILE A 31 -36.67 -15.47 -23.84
N GLU A 32 -37.94 -15.41 -23.44
CA GLU A 32 -38.97 -16.37 -23.88
C GLU A 32 -39.21 -16.29 -25.40
N ALA A 33 -39.18 -15.09 -25.96
CA ALA A 33 -39.22 -14.86 -27.41
C ALA A 33 -37.92 -15.26 -28.15
N GLY A 34 -36.91 -15.79 -27.44
CA GLY A 34 -35.68 -16.33 -28.02
C GLY A 34 -34.50 -15.36 -28.07
N ALA A 35 -34.56 -14.20 -27.40
CA ALA A 35 -33.44 -13.28 -27.34
C ALA A 35 -32.25 -13.88 -26.56
N THR A 36 -31.07 -13.84 -27.16
CA THR A 36 -29.79 -14.27 -26.56
C THR A 36 -28.91 -13.08 -26.15
N MET A 37 -29.31 -11.86 -26.49
CA MET A 37 -28.68 -10.60 -26.07
C MET A 37 -29.74 -9.54 -25.77
N LEU A 38 -29.62 -8.91 -24.59
CA LEU A 38 -30.43 -7.78 -24.17
C LEU A 38 -29.56 -6.53 -24.08
N VAL A 39 -30.02 -5.44 -24.67
CA VAL A 39 -29.44 -4.11 -24.51
C VAL A 39 -30.33 -3.37 -23.52
N LEU A 40 -29.82 -3.10 -22.33
CA LEU A 40 -30.48 -2.27 -21.32
C LEU A 40 -29.98 -0.84 -21.52
N SER A 41 -30.88 0.12 -21.76
CA SER A 41 -30.48 1.47 -22.20
C SER A 41 -31.22 2.56 -21.45
N ASP A 42 -30.48 3.50 -20.88
CA ASP A 42 -31.01 4.77 -20.33
C ASP A 42 -31.10 5.88 -21.38
N ARG A 43 -30.83 5.57 -22.66
CA ARG A 43 -30.96 6.55 -23.76
C ARG A 43 -32.43 6.95 -23.93
N GLY A 44 -32.65 8.23 -24.23
CA GLY A 44 -33.98 8.79 -24.48
C GLY A 44 -34.61 9.51 -23.28
N ALA A 45 -33.82 9.79 -22.23
CA ALA A 45 -34.24 10.72 -21.18
C ALA A 45 -34.57 12.10 -21.77
N ASP A 46 -35.66 12.71 -21.32
CA ASP A 46 -36.18 13.99 -21.79
C ASP A 46 -36.75 14.82 -20.62
N ALA A 47 -37.61 15.81 -20.89
CA ALA A 47 -38.19 16.66 -19.85
C ALA A 47 -39.21 15.96 -18.93
N GLU A 48 -39.72 14.78 -19.29
CA GLU A 48 -40.70 14.02 -18.51
C GLU A 48 -40.13 12.70 -17.97
N MET A 49 -39.27 12.06 -18.75
CA MET A 49 -38.66 10.76 -18.46
C MET A 49 -37.25 10.93 -17.94
N ALA A 50 -37.02 10.46 -16.71
CA ALA A 50 -35.69 10.37 -16.12
C ALA A 50 -35.05 9.01 -16.39
N PRO A 51 -33.71 8.96 -16.51
CA PRO A 51 -33.00 7.69 -16.61
C PRO A 51 -33.04 6.94 -15.28
N ILE A 52 -33.25 5.63 -15.34
CA ILE A 52 -32.98 4.75 -14.20
C ILE A 52 -31.44 4.65 -14.06
N PRO A 53 -30.84 4.85 -12.87
CA PRO A 53 -29.40 4.72 -12.69
C PRO A 53 -28.86 3.40 -13.24
N SER A 54 -27.77 3.44 -14.01
CA SER A 54 -27.39 2.29 -14.85
C SER A 54 -27.04 1.05 -14.06
N LEU A 55 -26.36 1.24 -12.94
CA LEU A 55 -26.05 0.20 -11.98
C LEU A 55 -27.31 -0.47 -11.42
N LEU A 56 -28.34 0.31 -11.10
CA LEU A 56 -29.58 -0.19 -10.51
C LEU A 56 -30.36 -1.06 -11.49
N PHE A 57 -30.59 -0.62 -12.74
CA PHE A 57 -31.29 -1.48 -13.71
C PHE A 57 -30.46 -2.71 -14.10
N THR A 58 -29.13 -2.57 -14.17
CA THR A 58 -28.23 -3.68 -14.53
C THR A 58 -28.33 -4.78 -13.48
N SER A 59 -28.16 -4.40 -12.21
CA SER A 59 -28.23 -5.32 -11.08
C SER A 59 -29.65 -5.90 -10.91
N ALA A 60 -30.68 -5.06 -11.07
CA ALA A 60 -32.08 -5.49 -10.98
C ALA A 60 -32.42 -6.60 -11.98
N VAL A 61 -31.98 -6.48 -13.24
CA VAL A 61 -32.17 -7.49 -14.27
C VAL A 61 -31.28 -8.70 -14.02
N HIS A 62 -30.01 -8.50 -13.67
CA HIS A 62 -29.08 -9.58 -13.38
C HIS A 62 -29.62 -10.53 -12.29
N HIS A 63 -30.01 -9.99 -11.15
CA HIS A 63 -30.54 -10.78 -10.03
C HIS A 63 -31.90 -11.38 -10.31
N HIS A 64 -32.78 -10.67 -11.02
CA HIS A 64 -34.06 -11.21 -11.48
C HIS A 64 -33.88 -12.46 -12.33
N LEU A 65 -33.01 -12.40 -13.34
CA LEU A 65 -32.73 -13.53 -14.22
C LEU A 65 -32.01 -14.69 -13.49
N ILE A 66 -31.25 -14.41 -12.43
CA ILE A 66 -30.69 -15.46 -11.56
C ILE A 66 -31.81 -16.17 -10.80
N ARG A 67 -32.74 -15.42 -10.20
CA ARG A 67 -33.89 -15.96 -9.47
C ARG A 67 -34.78 -16.82 -10.38
N GLU A 68 -34.97 -16.40 -11.63
CA GLU A 68 -35.70 -17.15 -12.66
C GLU A 68 -34.90 -18.30 -13.30
N LYS A 69 -33.60 -18.44 -12.97
CA LYS A 69 -32.68 -19.43 -13.57
C LYS A 69 -32.55 -19.28 -15.10
N THR A 70 -32.74 -18.07 -15.61
CA THR A 70 -32.64 -17.73 -17.04
C THR A 70 -31.39 -16.93 -17.36
N ARG A 71 -30.61 -16.48 -16.35
CA ARG A 71 -29.42 -15.63 -16.54
C ARG A 71 -28.39 -16.20 -17.51
N THR A 72 -28.18 -17.52 -17.53
CA THR A 72 -27.19 -18.18 -18.41
C THR A 72 -27.59 -18.19 -19.89
N ARG A 73 -28.85 -17.85 -20.21
CA ARG A 73 -29.38 -17.87 -21.58
C ARG A 73 -29.05 -16.61 -22.37
N VAL A 74 -28.52 -15.57 -21.72
CA VAL A 74 -28.44 -14.22 -22.31
C VAL A 74 -27.19 -13.44 -21.92
N GLY A 75 -26.66 -12.64 -22.85
CA GLY A 75 -25.70 -11.57 -22.55
C GLY A 75 -26.40 -10.25 -22.24
N LEU A 76 -25.93 -9.52 -21.24
CA LEU A 76 -26.43 -8.18 -20.90
C LEU A 76 -25.45 -7.13 -21.44
N ILE A 77 -25.91 -6.28 -22.34
CA ILE A 77 -25.18 -5.11 -22.86
C ILE A 77 -25.81 -3.89 -22.20
N VAL A 78 -25.00 -3.08 -21.55
CA VAL A 78 -25.47 -1.89 -20.83
C VAL A 78 -25.09 -0.64 -21.62
N GLU A 79 -26.08 0.07 -22.14
CA GLU A 79 -25.93 1.41 -22.67
C GLU A 79 -26.24 2.41 -21.56
N ALA A 80 -25.23 3.19 -21.15
CA ALA A 80 -25.29 4.02 -19.95
C ALA A 80 -24.74 5.43 -20.20
N GLY A 81 -25.54 6.45 -19.89
CA GLY A 81 -25.13 7.86 -19.94
C GLY A 81 -24.37 8.32 -18.69
N ASP A 82 -24.55 7.64 -17.55
CA ASP A 82 -23.90 7.97 -16.28
C ASP A 82 -22.52 7.29 -16.08
N ALA A 83 -22.16 6.33 -16.93
CA ALA A 83 -20.90 5.60 -16.90
C ALA A 83 -19.77 6.39 -17.59
N ARG A 84 -18.78 6.86 -16.83
CA ARG A 84 -17.67 7.67 -17.35
C ARG A 84 -16.31 7.39 -16.69
N GLU A 85 -16.30 6.89 -15.47
CA GLU A 85 -15.09 6.54 -14.73
C GLU A 85 -14.83 5.02 -14.74
N VAL A 86 -13.57 4.64 -14.50
CA VAL A 86 -13.17 3.23 -14.33
C VAL A 86 -14.05 2.50 -13.33
N HIS A 87 -14.38 3.13 -12.20
CA HIS A 87 -15.19 2.50 -11.16
C HIS A 87 -16.62 2.20 -11.62
N HIS A 88 -17.23 3.05 -12.46
CA HIS A 88 -18.55 2.79 -13.02
C HIS A 88 -18.52 1.53 -13.90
N MET A 89 -17.47 1.37 -14.70
CA MET A 89 -17.29 0.17 -15.51
C MET A 89 -17.12 -1.08 -14.64
N CYS A 90 -16.35 -0.97 -13.55
CA CYS A 90 -16.14 -2.07 -12.60
C CYS A 90 -17.45 -2.48 -11.93
N LEU A 91 -18.26 -1.52 -11.47
CA LEU A 91 -19.58 -1.77 -10.87
C LEU A 91 -20.50 -2.46 -11.88
N LEU A 92 -20.65 -1.91 -13.09
CA LEU A 92 -21.52 -2.52 -14.11
C LEU A 92 -21.12 -3.96 -14.45
N ILE A 93 -19.83 -4.25 -14.61
CA ILE A 93 -19.35 -5.63 -14.83
C ILE A 93 -19.61 -6.50 -13.59
N GLY A 94 -19.27 -6.00 -12.40
CA GLY A 94 -19.40 -6.71 -11.14
C GLY A 94 -20.83 -7.06 -10.76
N TYR A 95 -21.82 -6.34 -11.29
CA TYR A 95 -23.26 -6.62 -11.17
C TYR A 95 -23.88 -7.19 -12.46
N GLY A 96 -23.05 -7.67 -13.40
CA GLY A 96 -23.46 -8.62 -14.41
C GLY A 96 -23.53 -8.14 -15.85
N ALA A 97 -23.05 -6.93 -16.17
CA ALA A 97 -22.87 -6.50 -17.55
C ALA A 97 -21.78 -7.34 -18.24
N ALA A 98 -22.09 -7.83 -19.44
CA ALA A 98 -21.13 -8.52 -20.31
C ALA A 98 -20.39 -7.54 -21.23
N ALA A 99 -21.03 -6.43 -21.59
CA ALA A 99 -20.44 -5.33 -22.33
C ALA A 99 -21.07 -4.00 -21.91
N ILE A 100 -20.33 -2.91 -22.05
CA ILE A 100 -20.76 -1.57 -21.67
C ILE A 100 -20.54 -0.62 -22.85
N ASN A 101 -21.57 0.14 -23.19
CA ASN A 101 -21.52 1.26 -24.12
C ASN A 101 -21.74 2.57 -23.32
N PRO A 102 -20.67 3.24 -22.87
CA PRO A 102 -20.77 4.52 -22.16
C PRO A 102 -20.98 5.67 -23.14
N TYR A 103 -22.13 5.68 -23.82
CA TYR A 103 -22.34 6.49 -25.02
C TYR A 103 -22.15 7.99 -24.76
N LEU A 104 -22.62 8.51 -23.63
CA LEU A 104 -22.53 9.94 -23.34
C LEU A 104 -21.08 10.37 -23.07
N ALA A 105 -20.23 9.47 -22.57
CA ALA A 105 -18.80 9.73 -22.46
C ALA A 105 -18.13 9.82 -23.85
N PHE A 106 -18.55 8.97 -24.80
CA PHE A 106 -18.07 9.05 -26.19
C PHE A 106 -18.54 10.34 -26.87
N GLU A 107 -19.83 10.65 -26.78
CA GLU A 107 -20.41 11.89 -27.33
C GLU A 107 -19.74 13.14 -26.71
N THR A 108 -19.41 13.11 -25.41
CA THR A 108 -18.65 14.19 -24.75
C THR A 108 -17.24 14.34 -25.31
N ILE A 109 -16.55 13.24 -25.62
CA ILE A 109 -15.20 13.29 -26.23
C ILE A 109 -15.29 13.91 -27.62
N GLU A 110 -16.26 13.50 -28.42
CA GLU A 110 -16.48 14.02 -29.77
C GLU A 110 -16.79 15.52 -29.74
N ASP A 111 -17.65 15.96 -28.81
CA ASP A 111 -18.03 17.37 -28.63
C ASP A 111 -16.84 18.24 -28.19
N LEU A 112 -16.04 17.77 -27.22
CA LEU A 112 -14.82 18.48 -26.80
C LEU A 112 -13.80 18.65 -27.94
N ILE A 113 -13.73 17.70 -28.86
CA ILE A 113 -12.87 17.79 -30.05
C ILE A 113 -13.48 18.75 -31.07
N ALA A 114 -14.81 18.69 -31.30
CA ALA A 114 -15.51 19.60 -32.18
C ALA A 114 -15.41 21.07 -31.73
N GLU A 115 -15.36 21.31 -30.42
CA GLU A 115 -15.14 22.63 -29.79
C GLU A 115 -13.66 23.06 -29.71
N ASP A 116 -12.71 22.26 -30.20
CA ASP A 116 -11.25 22.51 -30.15
C ASP A 116 -10.73 22.72 -28.71
N ARG A 117 -11.26 21.95 -27.76
CA ARG A 117 -10.91 22.04 -26.32
C ARG A 117 -9.89 21.00 -25.88
N THR A 118 -9.32 20.24 -26.82
CA THR A 118 -8.32 19.20 -26.55
C THR A 118 -7.20 19.26 -27.58
N GLU A 119 -6.01 18.76 -27.22
CA GLU A 119 -4.87 18.65 -28.15
C GLU A 119 -5.03 17.51 -29.17
N MET A 120 -6.04 16.64 -29.01
CA MET A 120 -6.29 15.51 -29.90
C MET A 120 -7.43 15.85 -30.87
N HIS A 121 -7.14 15.79 -32.17
CA HIS A 121 -8.13 16.17 -33.20
C HIS A 121 -8.81 14.97 -33.90
N ASP A 122 -8.43 13.73 -33.56
CA ASP A 122 -9.01 12.50 -34.13
C ASP A 122 -9.94 11.83 -33.11
N PRO A 123 -11.28 11.90 -33.30
CA PRO A 123 -12.25 11.31 -32.38
C PRO A 123 -12.13 9.80 -32.25
N ILE A 124 -11.83 9.08 -33.32
CA ILE A 124 -11.73 7.60 -33.28
C ILE A 124 -10.56 7.20 -32.40
N LYS A 125 -9.42 7.87 -32.57
CA LYS A 125 -8.24 7.65 -31.72
C LYS A 125 -8.50 8.05 -30.27
N ALA A 126 -9.20 9.16 -30.03
CA ALA A 126 -9.54 9.61 -28.68
C ALA A 126 -10.43 8.60 -27.94
N ILE A 127 -11.49 8.09 -28.60
CA ILE A 127 -12.35 7.04 -28.07
C ILE A 127 -11.56 5.75 -27.83
N GLY A 128 -10.69 5.36 -28.78
CA GLY A 128 -9.80 4.21 -28.61
C GLY A 128 -8.88 4.33 -27.38
N ASN A 129 -8.33 5.52 -27.12
CA ASN A 129 -7.54 5.81 -25.92
C ASN A 129 -8.37 5.73 -24.64
N TYR A 130 -9.60 6.22 -24.66
CA TYR A 130 -10.54 6.11 -23.54
C TYR A 130 -10.85 4.64 -23.23
N ILE A 131 -11.21 3.85 -24.24
CA ILE A 131 -11.48 2.40 -24.08
C ILE A 131 -10.26 1.69 -23.51
N LYS A 132 -9.07 1.94 -24.06
CA LYS A 132 -7.81 1.36 -23.57
C LYS A 132 -7.54 1.73 -22.12
N SER A 133 -7.75 2.99 -21.74
CA SER A 133 -7.53 3.49 -20.38
C SER A 133 -8.52 2.89 -19.39
N SER A 134 -9.81 2.84 -19.74
CA SER A 134 -10.86 2.20 -18.95
C SER A 134 -10.61 0.71 -18.77
N SER A 135 -10.19 0.01 -19.83
CA SER A 135 -9.87 -1.42 -19.80
C SER A 135 -8.68 -1.72 -18.88
N LYS A 136 -7.60 -0.93 -19.00
CA LYS A 136 -6.45 -1.02 -18.07
C LYS A 136 -6.87 -0.72 -16.63
N GLY A 137 -7.76 0.26 -16.44
CA GLY A 137 -8.32 0.59 -15.14
C GLY A 137 -9.12 -0.56 -14.52
N VAL A 138 -9.97 -1.24 -15.29
CA VAL A 138 -10.72 -2.42 -14.84
C VAL A 138 -9.77 -3.53 -14.42
N LEU A 139 -8.78 -3.86 -15.25
CA LEU A 139 -7.75 -4.86 -14.91
C LEU A 139 -7.02 -4.51 -13.61
N LYS A 140 -6.74 -3.22 -13.40
CA LYS A 140 -6.10 -2.72 -12.20
C LYS A 140 -6.98 -2.86 -10.95
N VAL A 141 -8.29 -2.64 -11.06
CA VAL A 141 -9.23 -2.86 -9.94
C VAL A 141 -9.35 -4.34 -9.64
N MET A 142 -9.46 -5.21 -10.66
CA MET A 142 -9.50 -6.66 -10.47
C MET A 142 -8.25 -7.20 -9.77
N SER A 143 -7.07 -6.70 -10.13
CA SER A 143 -5.81 -7.15 -9.53
C SER A 143 -5.68 -6.80 -8.05
N LYS A 144 -6.45 -5.82 -7.53
CA LYS A 144 -6.46 -5.50 -6.09
C LYS A 144 -6.85 -6.69 -5.23
N MET A 145 -7.69 -7.58 -5.77
CA MET A 145 -8.12 -8.82 -5.11
C MET A 145 -7.50 -10.08 -5.73
N GLY A 146 -6.45 -9.94 -6.53
CA GLY A 146 -5.81 -11.08 -7.19
C GLY A 146 -6.62 -11.74 -8.31
N ILE A 147 -7.69 -11.11 -8.81
CA ILE A 147 -8.54 -11.67 -9.86
C ILE A 147 -7.89 -11.43 -11.23
N SER A 148 -7.67 -12.51 -11.99
CA SER A 148 -6.97 -12.43 -13.29
C SER A 148 -7.89 -12.45 -14.53
N THR A 149 -9.18 -12.79 -14.41
CA THR A 149 -10.09 -12.89 -15.57
C THR A 149 -11.36 -12.08 -15.39
N VAL A 150 -11.80 -11.39 -16.45
CA VAL A 150 -13.05 -10.61 -16.43
C VAL A 150 -14.25 -11.51 -16.19
N ALA A 151 -14.25 -12.73 -16.75
CA ALA A 151 -15.32 -13.70 -16.56
C ALA A 151 -15.53 -14.06 -15.08
N SER A 152 -14.46 -14.19 -14.30
CA SER A 152 -14.55 -14.41 -12.84
C SER A 152 -14.99 -13.16 -12.08
N TYR A 153 -14.76 -11.97 -12.62
CA TYR A 153 -15.15 -10.70 -12.01
C TYR A 153 -16.63 -10.35 -12.28
N THR A 154 -17.16 -10.75 -13.45
CA THR A 154 -18.55 -10.50 -13.83
C THR A 154 -19.51 -11.15 -12.84
N GLY A 155 -20.35 -10.34 -12.20
CA GLY A 155 -21.32 -10.83 -11.19
C GLY A 155 -20.71 -11.20 -9.84
N ALA A 156 -19.41 -10.99 -9.61
CA ALA A 156 -18.73 -11.38 -8.38
C ALA A 156 -18.97 -10.45 -7.19
N GLN A 157 -19.52 -9.24 -7.43
CA GLN A 157 -19.84 -8.26 -6.39
C GLN A 157 -18.69 -7.95 -5.41
N ILE A 158 -17.49 -7.68 -5.95
CA ILE A 158 -16.31 -7.32 -5.15
C ILE A 158 -16.39 -5.86 -4.69
N PHE A 159 -17.45 -5.54 -3.94
CA PHE A 159 -17.78 -4.20 -3.47
C PHE A 159 -18.44 -4.28 -2.09
N GLU A 160 -18.30 -3.21 -1.32
CA GLU A 160 -19.04 -2.97 -0.08
C GLU A 160 -19.94 -1.76 -0.27
N ALA A 161 -21.21 -1.86 0.14
CA ALA A 161 -22.16 -0.76 0.09
C ALA A 161 -22.23 -0.03 1.44
N VAL A 162 -21.90 1.26 1.43
CA VAL A 162 -22.06 2.14 2.60
C VAL A 162 -23.14 3.16 2.29
N GLY A 163 -24.22 3.17 3.08
CA GLY A 163 -25.33 4.12 2.93
C GLY A 163 -26.47 3.66 2.01
N LEU A 164 -26.59 2.37 1.70
CA LEU A 164 -27.74 1.80 0.98
C LEU A 164 -28.58 0.95 1.94
N SER A 165 -29.91 1.06 1.90
CA SER A 165 -30.78 0.29 2.79
C SER A 165 -30.68 -1.22 2.56
N HIS A 166 -30.94 -2.00 3.60
CA HIS A 166 -30.97 -3.46 3.50
C HIS A 166 -32.01 -3.92 2.48
N ASP A 167 -33.22 -3.35 2.50
CA ASP A 167 -34.29 -3.71 1.54
C ASP A 167 -33.87 -3.47 0.08
N LEU A 168 -33.18 -2.35 -0.19
CA LEU A 168 -32.67 -2.04 -1.54
C LEU A 168 -31.59 -3.05 -1.95
N VAL A 169 -30.66 -3.37 -1.06
CA VAL A 169 -29.58 -4.32 -1.31
C VAL A 169 -30.11 -5.73 -1.50
N ASP A 170 -31.00 -6.19 -0.62
CA ASP A 170 -31.59 -7.53 -0.68
C ASP A 170 -32.38 -7.75 -1.98
N GLU A 171 -33.11 -6.73 -2.43
CA GLU A 171 -33.92 -6.81 -3.64
C GLU A 171 -33.09 -6.67 -4.92
N TYR A 172 -32.18 -5.70 -4.99
CA TYR A 172 -31.52 -5.30 -6.24
C TYR A 172 -30.02 -5.63 -6.31
N PHE A 173 -29.33 -5.80 -5.19
CA PHE A 173 -27.88 -6.06 -5.11
C PHE A 173 -27.56 -7.28 -4.24
N THR A 174 -28.44 -8.29 -4.29
CA THR A 174 -28.48 -9.42 -3.35
C THR A 174 -27.10 -10.04 -3.16
N GLY A 175 -26.62 -10.13 -1.91
CA GLY A 175 -25.31 -10.67 -1.55
C GLY A 175 -24.23 -9.62 -1.26
N THR A 176 -24.47 -8.36 -1.61
CA THR A 176 -23.56 -7.26 -1.27
C THR A 176 -23.66 -6.91 0.20
N VAL A 177 -22.52 -6.71 0.86
CA VAL A 177 -22.50 -6.30 2.27
C VAL A 177 -22.91 -4.84 2.38
N SER A 178 -23.89 -4.56 3.24
CA SER A 178 -24.21 -3.20 3.68
C SER A 178 -24.48 -3.19 5.18
N ARG A 179 -23.50 -2.73 5.96
CA ARG A 179 -23.51 -2.86 7.43
C ARG A 179 -24.42 -1.85 8.12
N LEU A 180 -24.54 -0.66 7.55
CA LEU A 180 -25.21 0.48 8.20
C LEU A 180 -26.60 0.75 7.65
N GLY A 181 -27.06 0.03 6.62
CA GLY A 181 -28.25 0.47 5.87
C GLY A 181 -28.04 1.85 5.24
N GLY A 182 -29.14 2.56 4.99
CA GLY A 182 -29.13 3.91 4.41
C GLY A 182 -30.31 4.18 3.49
N ILE A 183 -30.04 4.76 2.32
CA ILE A 183 -31.07 5.27 1.41
C ILE A 183 -31.79 4.15 0.63
N GLY A 184 -33.06 4.38 0.30
CA GLY A 184 -33.88 3.50 -0.53
C GLY A 184 -34.19 4.10 -1.91
N LEU A 185 -35.22 3.57 -2.57
CA LEU A 185 -35.62 4.03 -3.92
C LEU A 185 -36.18 5.46 -3.92
N ASP A 186 -36.82 5.90 -2.83
CA ASP A 186 -37.40 7.24 -2.76
C ASP A 186 -36.33 8.33 -2.77
N GLU A 187 -35.28 8.18 -1.96
CA GLU A 187 -34.15 9.11 -1.94
C GLU A 187 -33.36 9.06 -3.26
N ILE A 188 -33.17 7.86 -3.84
CA ILE A 188 -32.52 7.71 -5.15
C ILE A 188 -33.32 8.46 -6.23
N ALA A 189 -34.65 8.28 -6.26
CA ALA A 189 -35.51 9.00 -7.20
C ALA A 189 -35.48 10.51 -6.97
N ALA A 190 -35.44 10.96 -5.70
CA ALA A 190 -35.31 12.37 -5.37
C ALA A 190 -33.99 12.97 -5.89
N GLU A 191 -32.86 12.28 -5.74
CA GLU A 191 -31.57 12.74 -6.28
C GLU A 191 -31.54 12.76 -7.81
N VAL A 192 -32.14 11.76 -8.46
CA VAL A 192 -32.30 11.76 -9.91
C VAL A 192 -33.15 12.95 -10.35
N ALA A 193 -34.28 13.21 -9.67
CA ALA A 193 -35.16 14.34 -9.96
C ALA A 193 -34.46 15.70 -9.76
N MET A 194 -33.57 15.83 -8.78
CA MET A 194 -32.76 17.04 -8.60
C MET A 194 -31.85 17.30 -9.81
N ARG A 195 -31.08 16.29 -10.26
CA ARG A 195 -30.20 16.41 -11.44
C ARG A 195 -31.01 16.63 -12.72
N HIS A 196 -32.14 15.96 -12.86
CA HIS A 196 -33.06 16.10 -13.98
C HIS A 196 -33.62 17.52 -14.10
N ARG A 197 -34.06 18.13 -12.98
CA ARG A 197 -34.52 19.52 -12.94
C ARG A 197 -33.42 20.52 -13.28
N LEU A 198 -32.18 20.25 -12.87
CA LEU A 198 -31.03 21.09 -13.23
C LEU A 198 -30.74 21.04 -14.74
N ALA A 199 -30.92 19.89 -15.38
CA ALA A 199 -30.77 19.72 -16.82
C ALA A 199 -31.96 20.29 -17.62
N ASN A 200 -33.15 20.34 -17.03
CA ASN A 200 -34.38 20.86 -17.62
C ASN A 200 -34.94 22.06 -16.84
N PRO A 201 -34.25 23.21 -16.81
CA PRO A 201 -34.70 24.37 -16.05
C PRO A 201 -35.95 25.01 -16.69
N GLU A 202 -36.92 25.41 -15.86
CA GLU A 202 -38.12 26.14 -16.31
C GLU A 202 -37.78 27.46 -17.04
N ASN A 203 -36.64 28.08 -16.68
CA ASN A 203 -36.09 29.24 -17.36
C ASN A 203 -34.62 29.01 -17.76
N PRO A 204 -34.35 28.65 -19.02
CA PRO A 204 -32.99 28.38 -19.52
C PRO A 204 -32.00 29.55 -19.35
N THR A 205 -32.49 30.79 -19.29
CA THR A 205 -31.62 31.97 -19.16
C THR A 205 -31.00 32.13 -17.76
N GLN A 206 -31.56 31.50 -16.73
CA GLN A 206 -31.04 31.59 -15.35
C GLN A 206 -29.63 31.00 -15.18
N ARG A 207 -29.23 30.07 -16.06
CA ARG A 207 -27.90 29.44 -16.04
C ARG A 207 -27.07 29.72 -17.30
N ALA A 208 -27.42 30.72 -18.12
CA ALA A 208 -26.70 31.01 -19.38
C ALA A 208 -25.19 31.31 -19.24
N HIS A 209 -24.72 31.66 -18.03
CA HIS A 209 -23.31 31.92 -17.75
C HIS A 209 -22.47 30.64 -17.46
N ARG A 210 -23.10 29.45 -17.35
CA ARG A 210 -22.41 28.18 -17.06
C ARG A 210 -23.15 26.97 -17.66
N SER A 211 -22.42 26.10 -18.33
CA SER A 211 -22.96 24.84 -18.88
C SER A 211 -23.03 23.71 -17.85
N LEU A 212 -22.04 23.59 -16.96
CA LEU A 212 -21.96 22.58 -15.89
C LEU A 212 -21.60 23.21 -14.55
N GLU A 213 -21.87 22.48 -13.46
CA GLU A 213 -21.42 22.87 -12.12
C GLU A 213 -19.91 22.65 -11.99
N VAL A 214 -19.23 23.51 -11.22
CA VAL A 214 -17.76 23.49 -11.07
C VAL A 214 -17.26 22.20 -10.41
N GLY A 215 -18.12 21.56 -9.61
CA GLY A 215 -17.77 20.42 -8.77
C GLY A 215 -16.83 20.80 -7.63
N GLY A 216 -16.24 19.79 -7.01
CA GLY A 216 -15.29 19.98 -5.90
C GLY A 216 -14.82 18.69 -5.25
N GLU A 217 -15.14 17.53 -5.82
CA GLU A 217 -14.88 16.24 -5.18
C GLU A 217 -13.38 15.95 -5.02
N TYR A 218 -12.57 16.27 -6.03
CA TYR A 218 -11.13 15.95 -6.05
C TYR A 218 -10.26 17.04 -5.42
N GLN A 219 -10.68 18.30 -5.52
CA GLN A 219 -9.99 19.46 -5.00
C GLN A 219 -11.00 20.47 -4.47
N TRP A 220 -10.66 21.13 -3.37
CA TRP A 220 -11.52 22.17 -2.81
C TRP A 220 -11.75 23.30 -3.83
N ARG A 221 -13.01 23.71 -3.92
CA ARG A 221 -13.49 24.85 -4.69
C ARG A 221 -14.46 25.63 -3.81
N ARG A 222 -14.51 26.95 -3.97
CA ARG A 222 -15.37 27.82 -3.14
C ARG A 222 -16.86 27.48 -3.26
N GLU A 223 -17.29 27.09 -4.45
CA GLU A 223 -18.68 26.69 -4.76
C GLU A 223 -18.83 25.16 -4.89
N GLY A 224 -17.86 24.39 -4.40
CA GLY A 224 -17.80 22.94 -4.59
C GLY A 224 -18.19 22.14 -3.35
N GLU A 225 -17.91 20.83 -3.42
CA GLU A 225 -18.07 19.89 -2.31
C GLU A 225 -17.32 20.36 -1.06
N TYR A 226 -17.81 19.98 0.11
CA TYR A 226 -17.21 20.37 1.37
C TYR A 226 -15.94 19.52 1.68
N HIS A 227 -14.89 20.16 2.23
CA HIS A 227 -13.65 19.49 2.65
C HIS A 227 -13.30 19.88 4.09
N LEU A 228 -12.96 18.89 4.91
CA LEU A 228 -12.48 19.08 6.29
C LEU A 228 -11.24 19.99 6.36
N PHE A 229 -10.34 19.86 5.37
CA PHE A 229 -9.28 20.84 5.17
C PHE A 229 -9.70 21.83 4.08
N ASN A 230 -10.08 23.01 4.53
CA ASN A 230 -10.34 24.19 3.71
C ASN A 230 -9.38 25.34 4.12
N PRO A 231 -9.34 26.46 3.37
CA PRO A 231 -8.40 27.55 3.66
C PRO A 231 -8.47 28.09 5.09
N GLU A 232 -9.67 28.12 5.71
CA GLU A 232 -9.85 28.65 7.06
C GLU A 232 -9.31 27.69 8.12
N THR A 233 -9.62 26.39 8.02
CA THR A 233 -9.10 25.38 8.96
C THR A 233 -7.59 25.24 8.85
N VAL A 234 -7.03 25.31 7.63
CA VAL A 234 -5.58 25.28 7.38
C VAL A 234 -4.90 26.48 8.03
N TYR A 235 -5.44 27.68 7.84
CA TYR A 235 -4.89 28.91 8.44
C TYR A 235 -4.91 28.86 9.96
N LYS A 236 -6.02 28.49 10.59
CA LYS A 236 -6.13 28.43 12.06
C LYS A 236 -5.20 27.39 12.68
N LEU A 237 -5.10 26.22 12.06
CA LEU A 237 -4.18 25.17 12.52
C LEU A 237 -2.72 25.67 12.45
N GLN A 238 -2.30 26.25 11.32
CA GLN A 238 -0.94 26.79 11.19
C GLN A 238 -0.68 27.96 12.14
N HIS A 239 -1.66 28.85 12.33
CA HIS A 239 -1.50 30.02 13.19
C HIS A 239 -1.34 29.60 14.65
N SER A 240 -2.28 28.79 15.17
CA SER A 240 -2.28 28.34 16.57
C SER A 240 -0.98 27.65 16.96
N THR A 241 -0.49 26.72 16.14
CA THR A 241 0.73 25.96 16.43
C THR A 241 2.01 26.78 16.28
N ARG A 242 2.03 27.78 15.39
CA ARG A 242 3.18 28.71 15.25
C ARG A 242 3.25 29.72 16.38
N SER A 243 2.11 30.21 16.85
CA SER A 243 2.04 31.21 17.92
C SER A 243 1.93 30.61 19.32
N GLY A 244 1.81 29.29 19.47
CA GLY A 244 1.60 28.62 20.76
C GLY A 244 0.26 28.99 21.41
N ARG A 245 -0.80 29.18 20.60
CA ARG A 245 -2.12 29.68 21.05
C ARG A 245 -3.17 28.57 21.03
N TYR A 246 -3.37 27.93 22.18
CA TYR A 246 -4.35 26.84 22.35
C TYR A 246 -5.80 27.30 22.16
N ASP A 247 -6.14 28.53 22.51
CA ASP A 247 -7.48 29.10 22.27
C ASP A 247 -7.82 29.17 20.77
N VAL A 248 -6.88 29.56 19.91
CA VAL A 248 -7.05 29.53 18.45
C VAL A 248 -7.12 28.09 17.95
N PHE A 249 -6.41 27.16 18.59
CA PHE A 249 -6.49 25.74 18.28
C PHE A 249 -7.89 25.20 18.56
N LYS A 250 -8.53 25.57 19.68
CA LYS A 250 -9.93 25.23 19.97
C LYS A 250 -10.90 25.80 18.93
N GLU A 251 -10.64 26.98 18.37
CA GLU A 251 -11.44 27.46 17.24
C GLU A 251 -11.25 26.64 15.95
N TYR A 252 -10.08 26.03 15.75
CA TYR A 252 -9.83 25.08 14.67
C TYR A 252 -10.57 23.76 14.94
N THR A 253 -10.44 23.18 16.15
CA THR A 253 -11.06 21.89 16.48
C THR A 253 -12.58 22.00 16.48
N SER A 254 -13.16 23.06 17.07
CA SER A 254 -14.60 23.35 16.96
C SER A 254 -15.06 23.46 15.50
N ARG A 255 -14.28 24.06 14.59
CA ARG A 255 -14.66 24.09 13.17
C ARG A 255 -14.59 22.73 12.50
N VAL A 256 -13.66 21.87 12.87
CA VAL A 256 -13.59 20.50 12.36
C VAL A 256 -14.72 19.65 12.95
N ASP A 257 -14.98 19.80 14.25
CA ASP A 257 -15.92 18.98 15.03
C ASP A 257 -17.38 19.44 14.86
N ASP A 258 -17.70 20.73 14.90
CA ASP A 258 -19.07 21.28 14.73
C ASP A 258 -19.57 21.17 13.28
N GLN A 259 -18.65 20.98 12.32
CA GLN A 259 -18.99 20.71 10.92
C GLN A 259 -19.42 19.25 10.70
N SER A 260 -19.46 18.42 11.74
CA SER A 260 -20.19 17.14 11.81
C SER A 260 -21.65 17.26 11.37
N ARG A 261 -22.27 18.44 11.53
CA ARG A 261 -23.62 18.75 11.02
C ARG A 261 -23.71 18.78 9.48
N ASN A 262 -22.59 18.87 8.77
CA ASN A 262 -22.52 18.72 7.32
C ASN A 262 -22.35 17.26 6.88
N LEU A 263 -22.32 16.29 7.82
CA LEU A 263 -22.30 14.85 7.57
C LEU A 263 -21.10 14.35 6.72
N ALA A 264 -19.90 14.88 6.99
CA ALA A 264 -18.70 14.52 6.22
C ALA A 264 -18.02 13.20 6.65
N THR A 265 -18.26 12.72 7.88
CA THR A 265 -17.62 11.51 8.45
C THR A 265 -18.58 10.77 9.39
N LEU A 266 -18.38 9.45 9.57
CA LEU A 266 -19.19 8.66 10.52
C LEU A 266 -19.00 9.12 11.96
N ARG A 267 -17.77 9.39 12.41
CA ARG A 267 -17.53 9.95 13.75
C ARG A 267 -18.14 11.33 14.01
N GLY A 268 -18.55 12.05 12.96
CA GLY A 268 -19.35 13.26 13.11
C GLY A 268 -20.77 12.96 13.61
N LEU A 269 -21.27 11.75 13.38
CA LEU A 269 -22.59 11.27 13.82
C LEU A 269 -22.63 10.84 15.29
N PHE A 270 -21.48 10.85 15.97
CA PHE A 270 -21.37 10.39 17.35
C PHE A 270 -21.41 11.57 18.32
N ASP A 271 -22.16 11.43 19.39
CA ASP A 271 -22.04 12.28 20.58
C ASP A 271 -21.33 11.50 21.68
N LEU A 272 -20.72 12.23 22.60
CA LEU A 272 -20.11 11.65 23.80
C LEU A 272 -21.09 11.78 24.96
N ARG A 273 -21.32 10.70 25.72
CA ARG A 273 -22.24 10.66 26.87
C ARG A 273 -21.65 11.33 28.11
N VAL A 274 -21.44 12.63 28.04
CA VAL A 274 -21.00 13.45 29.17
C VAL A 274 -22.03 13.38 30.29
N GLY A 275 -21.57 13.18 31.53
CA GLY A 275 -22.43 13.05 32.72
C GLY A 275 -22.96 11.64 32.99
N ALA A 276 -22.71 10.65 32.12
CA ALA A 276 -22.98 9.24 32.41
C ALA A 276 -22.12 8.70 33.57
N ARG A 277 -20.96 9.32 33.79
CA ARG A 277 -20.05 9.12 34.92
C ARG A 277 -19.76 10.47 35.57
N PRO A 278 -19.46 10.53 36.88
CA PRO A 278 -19.01 11.78 37.50
C PRO A 278 -17.73 12.27 36.85
N ALA A 279 -17.72 13.53 36.41
CA ALA A 279 -16.51 14.17 35.89
C ALA A 279 -15.41 14.21 36.97
N VAL A 280 -14.16 14.13 36.54
CA VAL A 280 -12.98 14.24 37.42
C VAL A 280 -12.28 15.58 37.20
N SER A 281 -11.45 16.01 38.15
CA SER A 281 -10.60 17.18 37.91
C SER A 281 -9.62 16.89 36.78
N ILE A 282 -9.35 17.87 35.92
CA ILE A 282 -8.31 17.74 34.88
C ILE A 282 -6.94 17.45 35.50
N ASP A 283 -6.69 17.91 36.73
CA ASP A 283 -5.45 17.65 37.48
C ASP A 283 -5.27 16.18 37.87
N GLU A 284 -6.36 15.39 37.90
CA GLU A 284 -6.31 13.94 38.15
C GLU A 284 -6.07 13.13 36.86
N VAL A 285 -6.23 13.75 35.69
CA VAL A 285 -6.02 13.09 34.40
C VAL A 285 -4.53 13.00 34.11
N GLU A 286 -4.10 11.87 33.55
CA GLU A 286 -2.72 11.63 33.16
C GLU A 286 -2.12 12.81 32.38
N PRO A 287 -0.82 13.09 32.58
CA PRO A 287 -0.19 14.26 31.98
C PRO A 287 -0.03 14.09 30.47
N ILE A 288 0.09 15.22 29.76
CA ILE A 288 0.38 15.27 28.31
C ILE A 288 1.52 14.33 27.92
N SER A 289 2.58 14.26 28.73
CA SER A 289 3.76 13.44 28.49
C SER A 289 3.50 11.94 28.36
N GLU A 290 2.41 11.42 28.95
CA GLU A 290 2.02 10.01 28.78
C GLU A 290 1.11 9.81 27.57
N ILE A 291 0.21 10.76 27.29
CA ILE A 291 -0.70 10.70 26.14
C ILE A 291 0.07 10.76 24.81
N VAL A 292 1.05 11.66 24.69
CA VAL A 292 1.80 11.85 23.42
C VAL A 292 2.64 10.63 23.02
N LYS A 293 2.98 9.73 23.96
CA LYS A 293 3.67 8.47 23.65
C LYS A 293 2.82 7.54 22.78
N ARG A 294 1.50 7.69 22.83
CA ARG A 294 0.53 6.96 21.99
C ARG A 294 0.34 7.58 20.63
N PHE A 295 0.94 8.74 20.38
CA PHE A 295 0.85 9.45 19.11
C PHE A 295 2.03 9.11 18.21
N SER A 296 1.71 8.92 16.93
CA SER A 296 2.70 8.75 15.90
C SER A 296 2.43 9.63 14.69
N THR A 297 3.48 10.07 14.00
CA THR A 297 3.31 10.59 12.65
C THR A 297 3.16 9.44 11.66
N GLY A 298 2.21 9.58 10.74
CA GLY A 298 1.91 8.54 9.76
C GLY A 298 3.08 8.26 8.81
N ALA A 299 3.08 7.06 8.23
CA ALA A 299 4.10 6.60 7.29
C ALA A 299 4.13 7.44 6.00
N MET A 300 5.10 8.36 5.88
CA MET A 300 5.23 9.27 4.75
C MET A 300 6.65 9.23 4.20
N SER A 301 6.83 8.58 3.05
CA SER A 301 8.17 8.26 2.56
C SER A 301 9.02 9.50 2.24
N TYR A 302 10.28 9.48 2.64
CA TYR A 302 11.31 10.31 2.01
C TYR A 302 11.33 10.06 0.49
N GLY A 303 11.42 11.15 -0.29
CA GLY A 303 11.17 11.18 -1.73
C GLY A 303 9.76 11.71 -2.06
N SER A 304 8.72 11.22 -1.38
CA SER A 304 7.38 11.83 -1.49
C SER A 304 7.37 13.19 -0.79
N ILE A 305 7.87 13.25 0.44
CA ILE A 305 8.16 14.49 1.15
C ILE A 305 9.66 14.78 1.16
N SER A 306 10.00 16.06 1.34
CA SER A 306 11.37 16.56 1.43
C SER A 306 12.08 16.03 2.68
N ALA A 307 13.42 16.04 2.68
CA ALA A 307 14.21 15.68 3.86
C ALA A 307 13.87 16.61 5.03
N GLU A 308 13.69 17.90 4.75
CA GLU A 308 13.37 18.93 5.74
C GLU A 308 12.05 18.60 6.44
N ALA A 309 10.98 18.28 5.70
CA ALA A 309 9.70 17.91 6.28
C ALA A 309 9.79 16.59 7.06
N HIS A 310 10.52 15.60 6.55
CA HIS A 310 10.65 14.28 7.17
C HIS A 310 11.44 14.34 8.48
N GLU A 311 12.59 15.02 8.50
CA GLU A 311 13.42 15.19 9.68
C GLU A 311 12.76 16.10 10.72
N ASN A 312 12.02 17.12 10.28
CA ASN A 312 11.24 18.00 11.16
C ASN A 312 10.24 17.20 12.02
N LEU A 313 9.53 16.25 11.39
CA LEU A 313 8.60 15.37 12.10
C LEU A 313 9.34 14.42 13.05
N ALA A 314 10.47 13.85 12.61
CA ALA A 314 11.23 12.92 13.45
C ALA A 314 11.76 13.59 14.71
N ILE A 315 12.39 14.77 14.58
CA ILE A 315 12.90 15.54 15.71
C ILE A 315 11.77 15.88 16.69
N ALA A 316 10.63 16.36 16.19
CA ALA A 316 9.49 16.72 17.03
C ALA A 316 8.96 15.53 17.84
N MET A 317 8.75 14.38 17.19
CA MET A 317 8.24 13.19 17.89
C MET A 317 9.24 12.63 18.89
N ASN A 318 10.53 12.63 18.56
CA ASN A 318 11.58 12.17 19.46
C ASN A 318 11.69 13.06 20.71
N ARG A 319 11.51 14.38 20.58
CA ARG A 319 11.43 15.30 21.72
C ARG A 319 10.25 15.01 22.65
N LEU A 320 9.11 14.62 22.06
CA LEU A 320 7.88 14.29 22.80
C LEU A 320 7.92 12.90 23.45
N GLY A 321 8.81 12.01 23.02
CA GLY A 321 8.72 10.58 23.33
C GLY A 321 7.59 9.85 22.58
N GLY A 322 6.97 10.51 21.59
CA GLY A 322 6.11 9.86 20.62
C GLY A 322 6.92 9.24 19.48
N LYS A 323 6.26 8.83 18.40
CA LYS A 323 6.94 8.09 17.32
C LYS A 323 6.79 8.76 15.95
N SER A 324 7.83 8.70 15.13
CA SER A 324 7.73 9.03 13.70
C SER A 324 8.00 7.83 12.82
N ASN A 325 7.45 7.83 11.61
CA ASN A 325 7.51 6.69 10.70
C ASN A 325 8.21 7.05 9.37
N THR A 326 9.15 6.21 8.93
CA THR A 326 9.93 6.44 7.69
C THR A 326 9.10 6.43 6.41
N GLY A 327 7.94 5.79 6.44
CA GLY A 327 7.28 5.31 5.23
C GLY A 327 8.18 4.39 4.40
N GLU A 328 7.79 4.17 3.15
CA GLU A 328 8.41 3.20 2.23
C GLU A 328 9.71 3.68 1.57
N GLY A 329 10.31 4.77 2.07
CA GLY A 329 11.38 5.49 1.38
C GLY A 329 12.79 5.08 1.74
N GLY A 330 12.97 4.19 2.71
CA GLY A 330 14.23 4.01 3.43
C GLY A 330 14.52 5.19 4.37
N GLU A 331 15.67 5.14 5.03
CA GLU A 331 16.17 6.21 5.89
C GLU A 331 17.70 6.27 5.79
N ASP A 332 18.27 7.47 5.61
CA ASP A 332 19.73 7.62 5.53
C ASP A 332 20.38 7.33 6.89
N ALA A 333 21.45 6.54 6.90
CA ALA A 333 22.15 6.10 8.11
C ALA A 333 22.73 7.26 8.93
N GLU A 334 23.01 8.41 8.32
CA GLU A 334 23.44 9.62 9.05
C GLU A 334 22.40 10.12 10.05
N ARG A 335 21.13 9.71 9.93
CA ARG A 335 20.06 10.06 10.86
C ARG A 335 20.08 9.22 12.14
N PHE A 336 20.83 8.12 12.19
CA PHE A 336 20.93 7.26 13.37
C PHE A 336 21.85 7.86 14.42
N ILE A 337 22.71 8.81 14.02
CA ILE A 337 23.59 9.55 14.90
C ILE A 337 22.85 10.79 15.43
N PRO A 338 22.73 10.96 16.76
CA PRO A 338 22.16 12.16 17.34
C PRO A 338 22.94 13.43 16.94
N LEU A 339 22.21 14.53 16.81
CA LEU A 339 22.80 15.84 16.54
C LEU A 339 23.57 16.37 17.77
N PRO A 340 24.52 17.31 17.59
CA PRO A 340 25.29 17.88 18.71
C PRO A 340 24.45 18.54 19.80
N ASN A 341 23.23 18.98 19.48
CA ASN A 341 22.28 19.58 20.43
C ASN A 341 21.43 18.54 21.19
N GLY A 342 21.62 17.24 20.95
CA GLY A 342 20.87 16.15 21.55
C GLY A 342 19.63 15.72 20.78
N ASP A 343 19.23 16.43 19.72
CA ASP A 343 18.09 16.02 18.89
C ASP A 343 18.43 14.76 18.09
N SER A 344 17.44 13.88 17.94
CA SER A 344 17.55 12.72 17.06
C SER A 344 16.73 12.93 15.80
N ARG A 345 17.33 12.65 14.64
CA ARG A 345 16.65 12.63 13.34
C ARG A 345 16.11 11.26 12.98
N ARG A 346 16.42 10.21 13.76
CA ARG A 346 16.00 8.83 13.53
C ARG A 346 14.49 8.70 13.66
N SER A 347 13.84 8.04 12.71
CA SER A 347 12.45 7.62 12.89
C SER A 347 12.37 6.35 13.72
N ALA A 348 11.53 6.38 14.77
CA ALA A 348 11.30 5.25 15.67
C ALA A 348 10.64 4.06 14.96
N ILE A 349 9.71 4.33 14.03
CA ILE A 349 9.01 3.32 13.24
C ILE A 349 9.63 3.23 11.85
N LYS A 350 10.01 2.02 11.46
CA LYS A 350 10.59 1.72 10.16
C LYS A 350 9.68 0.81 9.36
N GLN A 351 9.29 1.24 8.18
CA GLN A 351 8.33 0.52 7.35
C GLN A 351 9.01 -0.48 6.42
N VAL A 352 8.52 -1.71 6.44
CA VAL A 352 8.86 -2.78 5.50
C VAL A 352 7.67 -2.96 4.55
N ALA A 353 7.82 -2.44 3.33
CA ALA A 353 6.78 -2.48 2.28
C ALA A 353 7.23 -3.31 1.06
N SER A 354 6.32 -3.61 0.14
CA SER A 354 6.56 -4.49 -1.01
C SER A 354 7.76 -4.12 -1.90
N GLY A 355 8.14 -2.83 -1.96
CA GLY A 355 9.33 -2.40 -2.70
C GLY A 355 10.66 -2.72 -2.02
N ARG A 356 10.67 -3.00 -0.71
CA ARG A 356 11.88 -3.16 0.14
C ARG A 356 12.92 -2.06 -0.03
N PHE A 357 12.49 -0.85 -0.40
CA PHE A 357 13.40 0.28 -0.59
C PHE A 357 14.08 0.66 0.72
N GLY A 358 15.41 0.68 0.71
CA GLY A 358 16.22 1.03 1.89
C GLY A 358 16.12 0.05 3.06
N VAL A 359 15.54 -1.14 2.86
CA VAL A 359 15.45 -2.16 3.92
C VAL A 359 16.74 -2.96 3.96
N THR A 360 17.65 -2.56 4.84
CA THR A 360 18.94 -3.21 5.12
C THR A 360 18.98 -3.75 6.55
N SER A 361 19.98 -4.59 6.88
CA SER A 361 20.23 -4.97 8.29
C SER A 361 20.35 -3.74 9.20
N GLU A 362 21.12 -2.73 8.78
CA GLU A 362 21.36 -1.51 9.58
C GLU A 362 20.09 -0.68 9.76
N TYR A 363 19.26 -0.61 8.72
CA TYR A 363 17.94 -0.02 8.81
C TYR A 363 17.11 -0.75 9.87
N LEU A 364 16.99 -2.07 9.81
CA LEU A 364 16.13 -2.85 10.72
C LEU A 364 16.55 -2.77 12.20
N VAL A 365 17.85 -2.82 12.51
CA VAL A 365 18.32 -2.75 13.92
C VAL A 365 18.16 -1.36 14.55
N ASN A 366 17.99 -0.30 13.74
CA ASN A 366 17.81 1.07 14.23
C ASN A 366 16.33 1.45 14.43
N ALA A 367 15.44 0.47 14.61
CA ALA A 367 14.00 0.67 14.81
C ALA A 367 13.58 0.35 16.25
N ASP A 368 12.59 1.07 16.76
CA ASP A 368 11.82 0.67 17.95
C ASP A 368 10.58 -0.14 17.53
N ASP A 369 9.99 0.19 16.37
CA ASP A 369 8.89 -0.54 15.75
C ASP A 369 9.19 -0.81 14.26
N LEU A 370 8.95 -2.04 13.80
CA LEU A 370 9.02 -2.46 12.40
C LEU A 370 7.60 -2.63 11.85
N GLN A 371 7.22 -1.85 10.84
CA GLN A 371 5.86 -1.87 10.28
C GLN A 371 5.80 -2.56 8.93
N ILE A 372 5.19 -3.74 8.89
CA ILE A 372 4.78 -4.42 7.65
C ILE A 372 3.61 -3.65 7.05
N LYS A 373 3.81 -3.09 5.86
CA LYS A 373 2.77 -2.33 5.15
C LYS A 373 2.04 -3.23 4.15
N MET A 374 0.95 -3.86 4.59
CA MET A 374 0.07 -4.61 3.68
C MET A 374 -0.66 -3.66 2.72
N ALA A 375 -1.18 -2.54 3.24
CA ALA A 375 -1.93 -1.58 2.44
C ALA A 375 -1.89 -0.16 3.03
N GLN A 376 -2.48 0.79 2.31
CA GLN A 376 -2.75 2.15 2.80
C GLN A 376 -4.12 2.62 2.30
N GLY A 377 -4.82 3.43 3.10
CA GLY A 377 -6.20 3.85 2.81
C GLY A 377 -6.41 4.54 1.46
N ALA A 378 -5.42 5.32 1.01
CA ALA A 378 -5.53 6.08 -0.25
C ALA A 378 -5.44 5.22 -1.54
N LYS A 379 -4.97 3.97 -1.41
CA LYS A 379 -4.82 3.01 -2.51
C LYS A 379 -4.65 1.57 -2.01
N PRO A 380 -5.69 0.98 -1.41
CA PRO A 380 -5.67 -0.44 -1.04
C PRO A 380 -5.54 -1.30 -2.30
N GLY A 381 -4.84 -2.43 -2.16
CA GLY A 381 -4.56 -3.36 -3.27
C GLY A 381 -3.55 -2.86 -4.31
N GLU A 382 -2.79 -1.80 -4.01
CA GLU A 382 -1.75 -1.25 -4.89
C GLU A 382 -0.45 -0.93 -4.14
N GLY A 383 0.66 -0.89 -4.89
CA GLY A 383 1.98 -0.52 -4.37
C GLY A 383 2.22 0.99 -4.23
N GLY A 384 3.31 1.32 -3.53
CA GLY A 384 3.90 2.65 -3.51
C GLY A 384 4.22 3.18 -4.91
N GLN A 385 4.15 4.50 -5.10
CA GLN A 385 4.46 5.15 -6.38
C GLN A 385 5.30 6.40 -6.09
N LEU A 386 6.47 6.49 -6.72
CA LEU A 386 7.29 7.67 -6.74
C LEU A 386 7.66 8.00 -8.19
N PRO A 387 7.19 9.14 -8.74
CA PRO A 387 7.54 9.55 -10.10
C PRO A 387 9.04 9.73 -10.28
N GLY A 388 9.57 9.38 -11.47
CA GLY A 388 11.01 9.39 -11.76
C GLY A 388 11.66 10.76 -11.59
N HIS A 389 10.94 11.84 -11.91
CA HIS A 389 11.38 13.21 -11.70
C HIS A 389 11.46 13.64 -10.22
N LYS A 390 11.07 12.78 -9.27
CA LYS A 390 11.33 12.93 -7.83
C LYS A 390 12.45 12.02 -7.33
N VAL A 391 13.02 11.17 -8.17
CA VAL A 391 14.09 10.23 -7.81
C VAL A 391 15.44 10.90 -8.05
N TYR A 392 15.73 11.93 -7.27
CA TYR A 392 17.03 12.60 -7.28
C TYR A 392 18.13 11.67 -6.72
N PRO A 393 19.43 11.96 -6.97
CA PRO A 393 20.53 11.10 -6.52
C PRO A 393 20.51 10.73 -5.03
N TRP A 394 20.14 11.65 -4.15
CA TRP A 394 20.02 11.37 -2.71
C TRP A 394 18.83 10.47 -2.36
N VAL A 395 17.72 10.55 -3.10
CA VAL A 395 16.58 9.63 -2.95
C VAL A 395 16.97 8.25 -3.47
N ALA A 396 17.62 8.19 -4.63
CA ALA A 396 18.10 6.97 -5.24
C ALA A 396 19.10 6.22 -4.34
N LYS A 397 20.05 6.94 -3.74
CA LYS A 397 20.98 6.41 -2.72
C LYS A 397 20.23 5.73 -1.59
N THR A 398 19.27 6.43 -0.97
CA THR A 398 18.52 5.91 0.19
C THR A 398 17.68 4.68 -0.15
N ARG A 399 17.21 4.58 -1.39
CA ARG A 399 16.36 3.48 -1.87
C ARG A 399 17.12 2.33 -2.51
N HIS A 400 18.45 2.45 -2.69
CA HIS A 400 19.25 1.55 -3.51
C HIS A 400 18.62 1.36 -4.91
N SER A 401 18.39 2.49 -5.59
CA SER A 401 17.80 2.55 -6.93
C SER A 401 18.57 3.47 -7.86
N THR A 402 18.13 3.59 -9.11
CA THR A 402 18.72 4.49 -10.12
C THR A 402 18.11 5.89 -10.06
N PRO A 403 18.90 6.97 -10.12
CA PRO A 403 18.40 8.34 -10.29
C PRO A 403 17.55 8.51 -11.57
N GLY A 404 16.50 9.32 -11.49
CA GLY A 404 15.62 9.66 -12.63
C GLY A 404 14.62 8.57 -13.04
N VAL A 405 14.74 7.35 -12.52
CA VAL A 405 13.88 6.22 -12.88
C VAL A 405 12.69 6.14 -11.93
N GLY A 406 11.47 6.02 -12.48
CA GLY A 406 10.24 5.90 -11.68
C GLY A 406 10.23 4.63 -10.83
N LEU A 407 9.75 4.74 -9.59
CA LEU A 407 9.65 3.62 -8.66
C LEU A 407 8.19 3.27 -8.41
N ILE A 408 7.75 2.16 -9.00
CA ILE A 408 6.44 1.56 -8.75
C ILE A 408 6.70 0.27 -7.98
N SER A 409 6.22 0.21 -6.74
CA SER A 409 6.32 -1.00 -5.94
C SER A 409 5.33 -2.05 -6.46
N PRO A 410 5.65 -3.34 -6.35
CA PRO A 410 4.67 -4.40 -6.59
C PRO A 410 3.45 -4.19 -5.68
N PRO A 411 2.22 -4.52 -6.12
CA PRO A 411 1.06 -4.49 -5.23
C PRO A 411 1.20 -5.43 -4.02
N PRO A 412 1.55 -6.73 -4.19
CA PRO A 412 1.73 -7.61 -3.05
C PRO A 412 3.16 -7.53 -2.49
N HIS A 413 3.31 -7.92 -1.24
CA HIS A 413 4.57 -8.43 -0.75
C HIS A 413 4.83 -9.80 -1.38
N HIS A 414 5.94 -9.99 -2.09
CA HIS A 414 6.21 -11.28 -2.74
C HIS A 414 6.59 -12.39 -1.76
N ASP A 415 6.81 -12.05 -0.49
CA ASP A 415 6.99 -12.95 0.64
C ASP A 415 5.77 -13.02 1.56
N ILE A 416 4.59 -12.61 1.07
CA ILE A 416 3.31 -12.74 1.78
C ILE A 416 2.21 -13.09 0.76
N TYR A 417 1.94 -14.38 0.57
CA TYR A 417 0.80 -14.86 -0.22
C TYR A 417 -0.29 -15.50 0.62
N SER A 418 -0.04 -15.66 1.92
CA SER A 418 -0.90 -16.30 2.89
C SER A 418 -0.64 -15.76 4.30
N ILE A 419 -1.43 -16.21 5.28
CA ILE A 419 -1.27 -15.77 6.67
C ILE A 419 -0.02 -16.38 7.31
N GLU A 420 0.36 -17.59 6.91
CA GLU A 420 1.57 -18.27 7.33
C GLU A 420 2.83 -17.59 6.79
N ASP A 421 2.77 -17.00 5.58
CA ASP A 421 3.87 -16.18 5.05
C ASP A 421 4.01 -14.85 5.81
N LEU A 422 2.88 -14.24 6.21
CA LEU A 422 2.92 -13.07 7.09
C LEU A 422 3.57 -13.43 8.43
N ALA A 423 3.21 -14.57 9.02
CA ALA A 423 3.84 -15.07 10.24
C ALA A 423 5.34 -15.30 10.04
N GLN A 424 5.76 -15.79 8.88
CA GLN A 424 7.16 -15.95 8.54
C GLN A 424 7.89 -14.60 8.44
N LEU A 425 7.30 -13.57 7.81
CA LEU A 425 7.91 -12.23 7.79
C LEU A 425 7.96 -11.60 9.19
N ILE A 426 6.94 -11.77 10.03
CA ILE A 426 6.97 -11.30 11.43
C ILE A 426 8.15 -11.97 12.17
N HIS A 427 8.30 -13.29 12.00
CA HIS A 427 9.43 -14.03 12.55
C HIS A 427 10.77 -13.49 12.01
N ASP A 428 10.88 -13.25 10.70
CA ASP A 428 12.11 -12.71 10.09
C ASP A 428 12.49 -11.35 10.67
N LEU A 429 11.53 -10.45 10.83
CA LEU A 429 11.75 -9.12 11.38
C LEU A 429 12.13 -9.14 12.85
N LYS A 430 11.56 -10.07 13.64
CA LYS A 430 11.95 -10.28 15.04
C LYS A 430 13.34 -10.89 15.19
N ASN A 431 13.75 -11.76 14.27
CA ASN A 431 15.13 -12.24 14.23
C ASN A 431 16.09 -11.13 13.80
N ALA A 432 15.68 -10.23 12.89
CA ALA A 432 16.50 -9.10 12.45
C ALA A 432 16.61 -7.97 13.50
N ASN A 433 15.60 -7.83 14.37
CA ASN A 433 15.62 -6.93 15.51
C ASN A 433 14.71 -7.49 16.62
N ASN A 434 15.34 -8.16 17.58
CA ASN A 434 14.68 -8.78 18.74
C ASN A 434 14.14 -7.76 19.77
N GLU A 435 14.52 -6.50 19.68
CA GLU A 435 14.07 -5.42 20.57
C GLU A 435 12.85 -4.66 20.02
N ALA A 436 12.63 -4.69 18.70
CA ALA A 436 11.57 -3.93 18.06
C ALA A 436 10.21 -4.64 18.11
N ARG A 437 9.11 -3.89 18.23
CA ARG A 437 7.76 -4.42 18.00
C ARG A 437 7.48 -4.57 16.51
N VAL A 438 6.69 -5.56 16.11
CA VAL A 438 6.25 -5.73 14.72
C VAL A 438 4.81 -5.29 14.55
N HIS A 439 4.60 -4.28 13.70
CA HIS A 439 3.30 -3.74 13.32
C HIS A 439 2.84 -4.34 12.00
N VAL A 440 1.54 -4.59 11.85
CA VAL A 440 0.91 -4.90 10.55
C VAL A 440 -0.11 -3.82 10.23
N LYS A 441 0.15 -3.06 9.16
CA LYS A 441 -0.73 -2.00 8.67
C LYS A 441 -1.73 -2.54 7.65
N LEU A 442 -2.99 -2.59 8.07
CA LEU A 442 -4.17 -2.97 7.27
C LEU A 442 -4.99 -1.72 6.89
N VAL A 443 -5.95 -1.90 6.00
CA VAL A 443 -6.94 -0.89 5.67
C VAL A 443 -8.32 -1.40 6.09
N SER A 444 -9.16 -0.49 6.57
CA SER A 444 -10.56 -0.78 6.88
C SER A 444 -11.31 -1.20 5.62
N GLU A 445 -11.90 -2.38 5.66
CA GLU A 445 -12.85 -2.95 4.71
C GLU A 445 -13.62 -4.06 5.42
N VAL A 446 -14.73 -4.53 4.84
CA VAL A 446 -15.42 -5.71 5.36
C VAL A 446 -14.46 -6.91 5.50
N GLY A 447 -14.47 -7.56 6.67
CA GLY A 447 -13.65 -8.75 6.94
C GLY A 447 -12.29 -8.44 7.56
N VAL A 448 -11.92 -7.16 7.71
CA VAL A 448 -10.65 -6.75 8.32
C VAL A 448 -10.49 -7.29 9.75
N GLY A 449 -11.58 -7.47 10.51
CA GLY A 449 -11.51 -8.03 11.85
C GLY A 449 -11.04 -9.49 11.85
N THR A 450 -11.45 -10.27 10.85
CA THR A 450 -10.99 -11.65 10.66
C THR A 450 -9.50 -11.69 10.32
N VAL A 451 -9.06 -10.79 9.43
CA VAL A 451 -7.64 -10.65 9.10
C VAL A 451 -6.83 -10.24 10.33
N ALA A 452 -7.32 -9.30 11.13
CA ALA A 452 -6.67 -8.86 12.37
C ALA A 452 -6.54 -9.99 13.41
N ALA A 453 -7.52 -10.88 13.51
CA ALA A 453 -7.41 -12.08 14.33
C ALA A 453 -6.30 -13.03 13.83
N GLY A 454 -6.18 -13.20 12.50
CA GLY A 454 -5.07 -13.91 11.88
C GLY A 454 -3.72 -13.26 12.19
N VAL A 455 -3.63 -11.94 12.09
CA VAL A 455 -2.44 -11.13 12.42
C VAL A 455 -1.99 -11.32 13.87
N SER A 456 -2.93 -11.33 14.83
CA SER A 456 -2.63 -11.62 16.24
C SER A 456 -2.13 -13.05 16.44
N LYS A 457 -2.70 -14.04 15.73
CA LYS A 457 -2.21 -15.44 15.75
C LYS A 457 -0.86 -15.61 15.05
N ALA A 458 -0.53 -14.74 14.11
CA ALA A 458 0.78 -14.64 13.46
C ALA A 458 1.82 -13.92 14.34
N HIS A 459 1.48 -13.64 15.61
CA HIS A 459 2.35 -13.02 16.62
C HIS A 459 2.69 -11.55 16.39
N ALA A 460 1.95 -10.80 15.57
CA ALA A 460 2.17 -9.35 15.49
C ALA A 460 1.91 -8.69 16.86
N ASP A 461 2.74 -7.69 17.21
CA ASP A 461 2.61 -6.95 18.46
C ASP A 461 1.58 -5.82 18.33
N VAL A 462 1.43 -5.26 17.11
CA VAL A 462 0.50 -4.17 16.82
C VAL A 462 -0.22 -4.43 15.50
N VAL A 463 -1.54 -4.20 15.46
CA VAL A 463 -2.32 -4.10 14.22
C VAL A 463 -2.79 -2.66 14.03
N LEU A 464 -2.49 -2.07 12.87
CA LEU A 464 -2.94 -0.72 12.50
C LEU A 464 -4.09 -0.82 11.50
N ILE A 465 -5.23 -0.21 11.82
CA ILE A 465 -6.37 -0.07 10.92
C ILE A 465 -6.36 1.34 10.31
N SER A 466 -6.10 1.43 9.00
CA SER A 466 -6.16 2.70 8.27
C SER A 466 -7.53 2.94 7.63
N GLY A 467 -8.08 4.14 7.80
CA GLY A 467 -9.28 4.59 7.07
C GLY A 467 -9.00 4.92 5.60
N HIS A 468 -10.02 4.81 4.75
CA HIS A 468 -9.97 5.17 3.32
C HIS A 468 -9.52 6.62 3.06
N ASP A 469 -9.74 7.50 4.04
CA ASP A 469 -9.48 8.93 3.98
C ASP A 469 -7.99 9.30 4.22
N GLY A 470 -7.10 8.31 4.33
CA GLY A 470 -5.65 8.52 4.44
C GLY A 470 -5.05 9.34 3.29
N GLY A 471 -4.00 10.12 3.60
CA GLY A 471 -3.28 10.92 2.60
C GLY A 471 -2.35 10.10 1.69
N THR A 472 -1.96 10.67 0.54
CA THR A 472 -0.95 10.09 -0.34
C THR A 472 -0.22 11.17 -1.16
N GLY A 473 1.06 10.94 -1.47
CA GLY A 473 1.83 11.79 -2.37
C GLY A 473 1.51 11.54 -3.85
N ALA A 474 1.14 10.31 -4.21
CA ALA A 474 0.78 9.88 -5.56
C ALA A 474 -0.12 8.63 -5.52
N SER A 475 -1.29 8.72 -6.17
CA SER A 475 -2.26 7.63 -6.29
C SER A 475 -3.18 7.87 -7.49
N PRO A 476 -3.69 6.82 -8.17
CA PRO A 476 -4.79 6.97 -9.10
C PRO A 476 -6.02 7.56 -8.41
N LEU A 477 -6.72 8.45 -9.11
CA LEU A 477 -7.94 9.10 -8.58
C LEU A 477 -9.03 8.08 -8.23
N THR A 478 -9.18 7.03 -9.04
CA THR A 478 -10.13 5.94 -8.80
C THR A 478 -9.92 5.30 -7.43
N SER A 479 -8.67 5.07 -7.02
CA SER A 479 -8.37 4.41 -5.74
C SER A 479 -8.53 5.36 -4.56
N LEU A 480 -8.23 6.66 -4.75
CA LEU A 480 -8.41 7.67 -3.72
C LEU A 480 -9.89 7.87 -3.34
N LYS A 481 -10.81 7.67 -4.28
CA LYS A 481 -12.25 7.87 -4.08
C LYS A 481 -13.03 6.60 -3.77
N HIS A 482 -12.63 5.47 -4.36
CA HIS A 482 -13.50 4.30 -4.47
C HIS A 482 -12.91 3.02 -3.85
N ALA A 483 -11.91 3.13 -2.96
CA ALA A 483 -11.31 1.97 -2.31
C ALA A 483 -11.05 2.19 -0.81
N GLY A 484 -11.33 1.17 0.00
CA GLY A 484 -11.31 1.22 1.46
C GLY A 484 -12.61 1.75 2.07
N ALA A 485 -12.76 1.57 3.38
CA ALA A 485 -13.90 2.01 4.17
C ALA A 485 -13.48 3.00 5.30
N PRO A 486 -14.43 3.71 5.93
CA PRO A 486 -14.17 4.49 7.14
C PRO A 486 -13.49 3.67 8.23
N TRP A 487 -12.55 4.26 8.95
CA TRP A 487 -11.82 3.54 10.00
C TRP A 487 -12.71 3.18 11.18
N GLU A 488 -13.79 3.92 11.42
CA GLU A 488 -14.77 3.65 12.49
C GLU A 488 -15.36 2.23 12.35
N LEU A 489 -15.65 1.81 11.11
CA LEU A 489 -16.16 0.47 10.80
C LEU A 489 -15.12 -0.61 11.05
N GLY A 490 -13.93 -0.47 10.46
CA GLY A 490 -12.87 -1.48 10.56
C GLY A 490 -12.28 -1.58 11.97
N LEU A 491 -12.20 -0.47 12.71
CA LEU A 491 -11.74 -0.45 14.09
C LEU A 491 -12.72 -1.19 15.00
N ALA A 492 -14.02 -0.90 14.89
CA ALA A 492 -15.04 -1.60 15.66
C ALA A 492 -15.06 -3.10 15.34
N GLU A 493 -15.02 -3.47 14.05
CA GLU A 493 -14.97 -4.87 13.63
C GLU A 493 -13.72 -5.60 14.18
N THR A 494 -12.57 -4.93 14.17
CA THR A 494 -11.31 -5.45 14.72
C THR A 494 -11.41 -5.67 16.22
N GLN A 495 -11.88 -4.66 16.96
CA GLN A 495 -12.07 -4.75 18.41
C GLN A 495 -13.01 -5.91 18.76
N GLN A 496 -14.17 -5.97 18.13
CA GLN A 496 -15.19 -6.99 18.37
C GLN A 496 -14.66 -8.40 18.05
N THR A 497 -13.99 -8.57 16.91
CA THR A 497 -13.48 -9.89 16.48
C THR A 497 -12.36 -10.38 17.39
N LEU A 498 -11.43 -9.50 17.80
CA LEU A 498 -10.36 -9.88 18.72
C LEU A 498 -10.89 -10.28 20.09
N LEU A 499 -11.94 -9.60 20.59
CA LEU A 499 -12.61 -9.97 21.84
C LEU A 499 -13.30 -11.33 21.74
N LEU A 500 -14.08 -11.54 20.68
CA LEU A 500 -14.78 -12.81 20.42
C LEU A 500 -13.84 -14.03 20.35
N ASN A 501 -12.58 -13.81 19.96
CA ASN A 501 -11.58 -14.86 19.82
C ASN A 501 -10.61 -14.96 21.01
N ASN A 502 -10.77 -14.14 22.05
CA ASN A 502 -9.84 -14.03 23.18
C ASN A 502 -8.38 -13.76 22.73
N LEU A 503 -8.23 -12.78 21.84
CA LEU A 503 -6.94 -12.38 21.26
C LEU A 503 -6.57 -10.92 21.57
N ARG A 504 -7.47 -10.16 22.22
CA ARG A 504 -7.36 -8.70 22.37
C ARG A 504 -6.30 -8.28 23.40
N ASP A 505 -6.03 -9.13 24.37
CA ASP A 505 -5.12 -8.92 25.51
C ASP A 505 -3.64 -8.86 25.12
N ARG A 506 -3.26 -9.38 23.96
CA ARG A 506 -1.86 -9.56 23.52
C ARG A 506 -1.46 -8.80 22.26
N ILE A 507 -2.33 -7.94 21.75
CA ILE A 507 -2.06 -7.12 20.55
C ILE A 507 -2.53 -5.69 20.78
N VAL A 508 -1.67 -4.72 20.47
CA VAL A 508 -2.03 -3.31 20.47
C VAL A 508 -2.81 -2.97 19.20
N VAL A 509 -3.93 -2.27 19.33
CA VAL A 509 -4.69 -1.79 18.17
C VAL A 509 -4.38 -0.32 17.92
N GLN A 510 -3.81 0.00 16.76
CA GLN A 510 -3.53 1.36 16.31
C GLN A 510 -4.56 1.78 15.25
N VAL A 511 -4.89 3.07 15.17
CA VAL A 511 -5.73 3.60 14.08
C VAL A 511 -5.12 4.85 13.46
N ASP A 512 -5.26 4.98 12.14
CA ASP A 512 -5.03 6.23 11.40
C ASP A 512 -6.12 6.44 10.36
N GLY A 513 -6.24 7.65 9.83
CA GLY A 513 -7.34 8.02 8.93
C GLY A 513 -7.82 9.42 9.23
N GLN A 514 -7.03 10.39 8.80
CA GLN A 514 -7.37 11.81 8.89
C GLN A 514 -7.81 12.28 10.30
N LEU A 515 -7.24 11.70 11.37
CA LEU A 515 -7.38 12.19 12.74
C LEU A 515 -6.84 13.63 12.83
N LYS A 516 -7.64 14.54 13.39
CA LYS A 516 -7.41 15.99 13.37
C LYS A 516 -7.59 16.69 14.72
N THR A 517 -8.37 16.11 15.63
CA THR A 517 -8.78 16.72 16.89
C THR A 517 -8.59 15.74 18.06
N GLY A 518 -8.59 16.24 19.30
CA GLY A 518 -8.60 15.38 20.49
C GLY A 518 -9.90 14.55 20.59
N ARG A 519 -11.00 15.06 20.04
CA ARG A 519 -12.27 14.32 19.93
C ARG A 519 -12.14 13.08 19.05
N ASP A 520 -11.46 13.18 17.91
CA ASP A 520 -11.17 12.02 17.06
C ASP A 520 -10.40 10.93 17.83
N VAL A 521 -9.42 11.32 18.65
CA VAL A 521 -8.63 10.40 19.49
C VAL A 521 -9.49 9.70 20.53
N VAL A 522 -10.35 10.44 21.24
CA VAL A 522 -11.21 9.86 22.27
C VAL A 522 -12.22 8.90 21.67
N ILE A 523 -12.85 9.24 20.52
CA ILE A 523 -13.75 8.30 19.82
C ILE A 523 -13.01 7.04 19.41
N ALA A 524 -11.83 7.17 18.81
CA ALA A 524 -11.00 6.03 18.47
C ALA A 524 -10.66 5.17 19.70
N ALA A 525 -10.33 5.78 20.83
CA ALA A 525 -10.05 5.08 22.08
C ALA A 525 -11.28 4.30 22.56
N LEU A 526 -12.46 4.94 22.64
CA LEU A 526 -13.71 4.30 23.05
C LEU A 526 -14.09 3.12 22.12
N LEU A 527 -13.76 3.20 20.83
CA LEU A 527 -13.94 2.11 19.86
C LEU A 527 -12.87 1.00 19.96
N GLY A 528 -11.80 1.20 20.74
CA GLY A 528 -10.82 0.15 21.08
C GLY A 528 -9.37 0.42 20.66
N ALA A 529 -9.05 1.57 20.06
CA ALA A 529 -7.68 1.91 19.69
C ALA A 529 -6.84 2.37 20.90
N GLU A 530 -5.55 2.00 20.91
CA GLU A 530 -4.59 2.32 21.97
C GLU A 530 -3.51 3.31 21.50
N GLU A 531 -3.23 3.33 20.19
CA GLU A 531 -2.25 4.21 19.54
C GLU A 531 -2.89 4.94 18.34
N PHE A 532 -2.44 6.16 18.04
CA PHE A 532 -3.10 7.06 17.09
C PHE A 532 -2.10 7.64 16.09
N GLY A 533 -2.39 7.50 14.80
CA GLY A 533 -1.55 7.96 13.70
C GLY A 533 -2.03 9.26 13.05
N PHE A 534 -1.15 10.23 12.91
CA PHE A 534 -1.43 11.55 12.32
C PHE A 534 -0.51 11.82 11.14
N ALA A 535 -1.06 11.98 9.93
CA ALA A 535 -0.25 12.23 8.72
C ALA A 535 -0.44 13.66 8.20
N THR A 536 -1.63 13.97 7.66
CA THR A 536 -1.87 15.24 6.96
C THR A 536 -1.82 16.45 7.89
N ALA A 537 -2.37 16.36 9.11
CA ALA A 537 -2.38 17.49 10.05
C ALA A 537 -0.95 17.95 10.42
N PRO A 538 -0.01 17.05 10.84
CA PRO A 538 1.40 17.44 11.03
C PRO A 538 2.09 18.03 9.79
N LEU A 539 1.73 17.61 8.58
CA LEU A 539 2.24 18.25 7.35
C LEU A 539 1.67 19.65 7.14
N VAL A 540 0.39 19.87 7.44
CA VAL A 540 -0.23 21.21 7.42
C VAL A 540 0.43 22.12 8.43
N VAL A 541 0.66 21.64 9.66
CA VAL A 541 1.40 22.33 10.71
C VAL A 541 2.83 22.70 10.25
N SER A 542 3.48 21.78 9.53
CA SER A 542 4.82 22.00 8.94
C SER A 542 4.83 22.96 7.75
N GLY A 543 3.66 23.34 7.21
CA GLY A 543 3.54 24.36 6.16
C GLY A 543 2.68 23.98 4.94
N CYS A 544 2.17 22.75 4.84
CA CYS A 544 1.32 22.34 3.72
C CYS A 544 0.05 23.21 3.62
N ILE A 545 -0.26 23.67 2.40
CA ILE A 545 -1.43 24.49 2.08
C ILE A 545 -2.50 23.74 1.27
N MET A 546 -2.43 22.40 1.22
CA MET A 546 -3.41 21.53 0.57
C MET A 546 -3.64 21.79 -0.94
N MET A 547 -2.59 22.20 -1.66
CA MET A 547 -2.64 22.45 -3.11
C MET A 547 -2.78 21.16 -3.97
N ARG A 548 -2.51 19.98 -3.39
CA ARG A 548 -2.66 18.65 -4.03
C ARG A 548 -1.81 18.43 -5.30
N VAL A 549 -0.64 19.08 -5.40
CA VAL A 549 0.35 18.92 -6.47
C VAL A 549 1.56 18.04 -6.06
N CYS A 550 1.41 17.23 -5.02
CA CYS A 550 2.50 16.46 -4.39
C CYS A 550 3.25 15.53 -5.37
N HIS A 551 2.54 15.00 -6.36
CA HIS A 551 3.07 14.09 -7.38
C HIS A 551 3.84 14.81 -8.49
N LEU A 552 3.65 16.13 -8.65
CA LEU A 552 4.25 16.92 -9.73
C LEU A 552 5.64 17.47 -9.39
N ASP A 553 6.10 17.28 -8.15
CA ASP A 553 7.34 17.87 -7.63
C ASP A 553 7.34 19.40 -7.53
N THR A 554 6.17 20.04 -7.64
CA THR A 554 5.99 21.51 -7.68
C THR A 554 5.42 22.08 -6.38
N CYS A 555 5.69 21.44 -5.24
CA CYS A 555 5.18 21.91 -3.95
C CYS A 555 5.72 23.32 -3.62
N PRO A 556 4.87 24.36 -3.49
CA PRO A 556 5.33 25.75 -3.38
C PRO A 556 5.97 26.09 -2.04
N VAL A 557 5.81 25.22 -1.04
CA VAL A 557 6.19 25.42 0.37
C VAL A 557 7.25 24.42 0.83
N GLY A 558 7.91 23.71 -0.09
CA GLY A 558 9.03 22.83 0.23
C GLY A 558 8.68 21.55 1.00
N VAL A 559 7.40 21.17 1.09
CA VAL A 559 6.98 19.96 1.83
C VAL A 559 7.05 18.70 0.97
N ALA A 560 6.36 18.68 -0.17
CA ALA A 560 6.21 17.47 -1.02
C ALA A 560 6.96 17.58 -2.35
N THR A 561 8.23 17.96 -2.28
CA THR A 561 9.11 18.20 -3.44
C THR A 561 10.55 17.80 -3.14
N GLN A 562 11.27 17.36 -4.15
CA GLN A 562 12.71 17.11 -4.14
C GLN A 562 13.49 18.21 -4.84
N ASN A 563 12.83 19.10 -5.60
CA ASN A 563 13.45 20.26 -6.22
C ASN A 563 14.16 21.13 -5.17
N PRO A 564 15.50 21.35 -5.27
CA PRO A 564 16.26 22.12 -4.30
C PRO A 564 15.76 23.55 -4.08
N GLU A 565 15.34 24.24 -5.14
CA GLU A 565 14.84 25.62 -5.05
C GLU A 565 13.53 25.69 -4.27
N LEU A 566 12.64 24.72 -4.47
CA LEU A 566 11.37 24.66 -3.76
C LEU A 566 11.55 24.16 -2.31
N ARG A 567 12.48 23.24 -2.06
CA ARG A 567 12.85 22.78 -0.71
C ARG A 567 13.38 23.91 0.15
N ALA A 568 14.13 24.85 -0.41
CA ALA A 568 14.61 26.04 0.29
C ALA A 568 13.48 26.95 0.84
N ARG A 569 12.23 26.74 0.39
CA ARG A 569 11.05 27.47 0.87
C ARG A 569 10.39 26.81 2.10
N PHE A 570 10.89 25.65 2.54
CA PHE A 570 10.38 24.98 3.74
C PHE A 570 10.62 25.86 4.98
N SER A 571 9.56 26.10 5.74
CA SER A 571 9.57 26.98 6.92
C SER A 571 9.02 26.32 8.18
N GLY A 572 8.74 25.00 8.11
CA GLY A 572 8.32 24.22 9.27
C GLY A 572 9.44 24.13 10.31
N LYS A 573 9.04 24.01 11.58
CA LYS A 573 9.97 23.79 12.69
C LYS A 573 9.45 22.71 13.63
N PRO A 574 10.32 21.98 14.35
CA PRO A 574 9.88 20.91 15.23
C PRO A 574 8.94 21.42 16.32
N GLU A 575 9.16 22.66 16.81
CA GLU A 575 8.34 23.28 17.85
C GLU A 575 6.87 23.44 17.43
N PHE A 576 6.59 23.65 16.15
CA PHE A 576 5.20 23.76 15.67
C PHE A 576 4.48 22.42 15.77
N VAL A 577 5.20 21.33 15.47
CA VAL A 577 4.68 19.96 15.56
C VAL A 577 4.54 19.53 17.02
N VAL A 578 5.49 19.91 17.87
CA VAL A 578 5.40 19.72 19.33
C VAL A 578 4.13 20.38 19.87
N ASN A 579 3.92 21.68 19.60
CA ASN A 579 2.72 22.39 20.01
C ASN A 579 1.43 21.70 19.54
N PHE A 580 1.40 21.21 18.30
CA PHE A 580 0.24 20.48 17.77
C PHE A 580 -0.12 19.27 18.62
N PHE A 581 0.85 18.40 18.92
CA PHE A 581 0.58 17.19 19.69
C PHE A 581 0.28 17.47 21.16
N GLU A 582 0.92 18.49 21.76
CA GLU A 582 0.58 18.95 23.10
C GLU A 582 -0.85 19.49 23.17
N PHE A 583 -1.30 20.26 22.17
CA PHE A 583 -2.68 20.75 22.10
C PHE A 583 -3.71 19.62 21.90
N ILE A 584 -3.40 18.63 21.06
CA ILE A 584 -4.26 17.43 20.91
C ILE A 584 -4.32 16.69 22.24
N ALA A 585 -3.19 16.48 22.92
CA ALA A 585 -3.15 15.78 24.20
C ALA A 585 -3.92 16.54 25.28
N GLU A 586 -3.81 17.86 25.34
CA GLU A 586 -4.57 18.68 26.29
C GLU A 586 -6.09 18.58 26.05
N GLU A 587 -6.51 18.62 24.79
CA GLU A 587 -7.93 18.42 24.44
C GLU A 587 -8.42 17.00 24.79
N VAL A 588 -7.56 15.99 24.63
CA VAL A 588 -7.86 14.62 25.12
C VAL A 588 -8.04 14.62 26.64
N ARG A 589 -7.20 15.33 27.40
CA ARG A 589 -7.33 15.43 28.87
C ARG A 589 -8.64 16.08 29.28
N GLU A 590 -9.02 17.18 28.63
CA GLU A 590 -10.31 17.85 28.85
C GLU A 590 -11.49 16.90 28.65
N LEU A 591 -11.45 16.12 27.56
CA LEU A 591 -12.51 15.18 27.20
C LEU A 591 -12.57 14.00 28.18
N LEU A 592 -11.42 13.41 28.55
CA LEU A 592 -11.36 12.34 29.55
C LEU A 592 -11.89 12.82 30.91
N ALA A 593 -11.50 14.02 31.34
CA ALA A 593 -12.00 14.63 32.56
C ALA A 593 -13.54 14.74 32.55
N SER A 594 -14.10 15.23 31.44
CA SER A 594 -15.54 15.40 31.25
C SER A 594 -16.31 14.06 31.24
N LEU A 595 -15.67 12.99 30.76
CA LEU A 595 -16.23 11.64 30.72
C LEU A 595 -15.97 10.84 32.01
N GLY A 596 -15.23 11.40 32.97
CA GLY A 596 -14.95 10.75 34.25
C GLY A 596 -13.89 9.64 34.17
N PHE A 597 -12.90 9.78 33.29
CA PHE A 597 -11.73 8.91 33.19
C PHE A 597 -10.46 9.65 33.61
N ARG A 598 -9.55 8.96 34.30
CA ARG A 598 -8.24 9.51 34.69
C ARG A 598 -7.13 9.17 33.70
N THR A 599 -7.32 8.14 32.88
CA THR A 599 -6.36 7.73 31.86
C THR A 599 -7.07 7.26 30.60
N LEU A 600 -6.38 7.31 29.46
CA LEU A 600 -6.81 6.70 28.20
C LEU A 600 -7.02 5.19 28.37
N ASP A 601 -6.20 4.51 29.18
CA ASP A 601 -6.35 3.08 29.46
C ASP A 601 -7.70 2.73 30.09
N GLU A 602 -8.29 3.63 30.88
CA GLU A 602 -9.65 3.45 31.42
C GLU A 602 -10.73 3.64 30.35
N ALA A 603 -10.48 4.48 29.34
CA ALA A 603 -11.42 4.80 28.27
C ALA A 603 -11.41 3.76 27.13
N ILE A 604 -10.30 3.06 26.91
CA ILE A 604 -10.15 2.15 25.77
C ILE A 604 -11.24 1.06 25.76
N GLY A 605 -11.98 0.99 24.66
CA GLY A 605 -13.05 0.01 24.45
C GLY A 605 -14.33 0.26 25.27
N GLN A 606 -14.49 1.44 25.88
CA GLN A 606 -15.71 1.87 26.59
C GLN A 606 -16.76 2.43 25.60
N VAL A 607 -17.11 1.63 24.59
CA VAL A 607 -18.00 2.00 23.48
C VAL A 607 -19.38 2.48 23.95
N GLU A 608 -19.82 2.05 25.13
CA GLU A 608 -21.06 2.47 25.80
C GLU A 608 -21.15 3.98 26.09
N LEU A 609 -20.03 4.72 26.03
CA LEU A 609 -20.01 6.18 26.19
C LEU A 609 -20.19 6.95 24.89
N ILE A 610 -20.35 6.25 23.76
CA ILE A 610 -20.73 6.84 22.48
C ILE A 610 -22.26 6.82 22.35
N ASP A 611 -22.85 7.93 21.94
CA ASP A 611 -24.26 8.04 21.57
C ASP A 611 -24.39 8.34 20.08
N SER A 612 -25.36 7.74 19.40
CA SER A 612 -25.63 7.95 17.98
C SER A 612 -27.06 8.41 17.70
N LYS A 613 -27.86 8.71 18.75
CA LYS A 613 -29.29 9.01 18.61
C LYS A 613 -29.59 10.26 17.78
N HIS A 614 -28.84 11.35 17.96
CA HIS A 614 -29.09 12.60 17.22
C HIS A 614 -28.79 12.48 15.72
N ALA A 615 -27.91 11.56 15.30
CA ALA A 615 -27.59 11.35 13.89
C ALA A 615 -28.77 10.80 13.07
N VAL A 616 -29.66 10.04 13.72
CA VAL A 616 -30.82 9.40 13.09
C VAL A 616 -31.91 10.43 12.72
N GLU A 617 -31.82 11.69 13.18
CA GLU A 617 -32.81 12.73 12.91
C GLU A 617 -32.61 13.48 11.58
N HIS A 618 -31.46 13.35 10.91
CA HIS A 618 -31.21 13.99 9.62
C HIS A 618 -31.78 13.17 8.46
N TRP A 619 -32.49 13.78 7.51
CA TRP A 619 -33.24 13.06 6.45
C TRP A 619 -32.41 12.10 5.55
N LYS A 620 -31.12 12.38 5.29
CA LYS A 620 -30.22 11.42 4.59
C LYS A 620 -29.56 10.38 5.50
N ALA A 621 -29.55 10.62 6.81
CA ALA A 621 -28.93 9.75 7.80
C ALA A 621 -29.96 8.96 8.62
N SER A 622 -31.26 9.28 8.49
CA SER A 622 -32.36 8.61 9.20
C SER A 622 -32.55 7.16 8.81
N GLY A 623 -31.96 6.73 7.70
CA GLY A 623 -31.89 5.32 7.28
C GLY A 623 -30.64 4.58 7.76
N LEU A 624 -29.70 5.23 8.45
CA LEU A 624 -28.47 4.60 8.94
C LEU A 624 -28.68 3.94 10.31
N ASP A 625 -28.31 2.67 10.44
CA ASP A 625 -28.14 1.95 11.68
C ASP A 625 -26.66 1.92 12.10
N LEU A 626 -26.32 2.71 13.11
CA LEU A 626 -24.97 2.78 13.67
C LEU A 626 -24.76 1.78 14.83
N SER A 627 -25.79 1.05 15.25
CA SER A 627 -25.70 0.08 16.33
C SER A 627 -24.64 -1.02 16.13
N PRO A 628 -24.34 -1.50 14.90
CA PRO A 628 -23.30 -2.51 14.69
C PRO A 628 -21.90 -2.01 15.07
N ILE A 629 -21.62 -0.71 14.93
CA ILE A 629 -20.34 -0.11 15.33
C ILE A 629 -20.22 -0.10 16.86
N LEU A 630 -21.34 0.13 17.56
CA LEU A 630 -21.37 0.31 19.00
C LEU A 630 -21.59 -1.00 19.77
N TYR A 631 -21.69 -2.13 19.06
CA TYR A 631 -21.90 -3.43 19.66
C TYR A 631 -20.69 -3.87 20.49
N LEU A 632 -20.95 -4.27 21.74
CA LEU A 632 -19.98 -4.89 22.62
C LEU A 632 -20.31 -6.40 22.73
N PRO A 633 -19.42 -7.30 22.28
CA PRO A 633 -19.62 -8.74 22.43
C PRO A 633 -19.66 -9.17 23.89
N GLU A 634 -20.35 -10.28 24.16
CA GLU A 634 -20.22 -10.97 25.46
C GLU A 634 -18.79 -11.50 25.60
N ILE A 635 -18.11 -11.10 26.67
CA ILE A 635 -16.71 -11.46 26.96
C ILE A 635 -16.64 -12.32 28.22
N ALA A 636 -15.63 -13.20 28.27
CA ALA A 636 -15.36 -13.99 29.47
C ALA A 636 -15.06 -13.08 30.68
N GLU A 637 -15.40 -13.53 31.88
CA GLU A 637 -15.13 -12.79 33.11
C GLU A 637 -13.62 -12.53 33.25
N GLY A 638 -13.23 -11.26 33.37
CA GLY A 638 -11.82 -10.84 33.43
C GLY A 638 -11.12 -10.63 32.08
N ALA A 639 -11.81 -10.84 30.94
CA ALA A 639 -11.24 -10.53 29.63
C ALA A 639 -10.96 -9.02 29.47
N SER A 640 -9.76 -8.70 28.97
CA SER A 640 -9.34 -7.32 28.76
C SER A 640 -9.91 -6.75 27.46
N ARG A 641 -10.36 -5.49 27.49
CA ARG A 641 -10.75 -4.73 26.29
C ARG A 641 -9.56 -4.10 25.56
N ARG A 642 -8.36 -4.21 26.13
CA ARG A 642 -7.10 -3.62 25.66
C ARG A 642 -5.92 -4.57 25.79
N CYS A 643 -4.77 -4.19 25.26
CA CYS A 643 -3.54 -4.96 25.41
C CYS A 643 -3.05 -4.85 26.85
N ILE A 644 -2.70 -5.99 27.46
CA ILE A 644 -2.15 -6.11 28.81
C ILE A 644 -0.96 -7.09 28.90
N SER A 645 -0.65 -7.81 27.81
CA SER A 645 0.47 -8.74 27.72
C SER A 645 1.22 -8.59 26.39
N THR A 646 2.36 -9.27 26.27
CA THR A 646 3.17 -9.29 25.04
C THR A 646 3.03 -10.62 24.31
N GLN A 647 3.45 -10.66 23.04
CA GLN A 647 3.54 -11.88 22.26
C GLN A 647 4.82 -12.67 22.60
N ASP A 648 4.72 -14.00 22.63
CA ASP A 648 5.88 -14.89 22.64
C ASP A 648 6.26 -15.21 21.18
N HIS A 649 7.51 -14.88 20.82
CA HIS A 649 8.05 -15.05 19.47
C HIS A 649 8.94 -16.29 19.31
N GLY A 650 9.16 -17.05 20.40
CA GLY A 650 9.93 -18.29 20.39
C GLY A 650 11.41 -18.12 20.02
N LEU A 651 11.98 -16.91 20.17
CA LEU A 651 13.35 -16.59 19.76
C LEU A 651 14.41 -17.37 20.54
N ASP A 652 14.11 -17.83 21.75
CA ASP A 652 15.03 -18.66 22.56
C ASP A 652 15.35 -20.02 21.90
N LEU A 653 14.48 -20.49 21.00
CA LEU A 653 14.64 -21.75 20.27
C LEU A 653 15.42 -21.59 18.95
N ALA A 654 15.76 -20.36 18.56
CA ALA A 654 16.46 -20.10 17.31
C ALA A 654 17.88 -20.69 17.33
N LEU A 655 18.28 -21.32 16.22
CA LEU A 655 19.63 -21.88 16.05
C LEU A 655 20.70 -20.80 16.20
N ASP A 656 20.39 -19.56 15.81
CA ASP A 656 21.29 -18.43 15.91
C ASP A 656 21.80 -18.14 17.32
N ASN A 657 21.07 -18.50 18.38
CA ASN A 657 21.57 -18.34 19.76
C ASN A 657 22.88 -19.10 19.97
N GLU A 658 23.01 -20.28 19.36
CA GLU A 658 24.24 -21.07 19.39
C GLU A 658 25.31 -20.47 18.46
N LEU A 659 24.90 -19.99 17.27
CA LEU A 659 25.82 -19.36 16.32
C LEU A 659 26.44 -18.08 16.89
N ILE A 660 25.65 -17.25 17.57
CA ILE A 660 26.12 -16.03 18.27
C ILE A 660 27.14 -16.40 19.34
N ARG A 661 26.88 -17.44 20.13
CA ARG A 661 27.80 -17.90 21.17
C ARG A 661 29.15 -18.33 20.58
N GLN A 662 29.13 -19.08 19.48
CA GLN A 662 30.36 -19.53 18.82
C GLN A 662 31.07 -18.40 18.07
N ALA A 663 30.34 -17.41 17.57
CA ALA A 663 30.87 -16.25 16.87
C ALA A 663 31.37 -15.12 17.79
N ALA A 664 31.26 -15.25 19.11
CA ALA A 664 31.72 -14.24 20.07
C ALA A 664 33.17 -13.73 19.83
N PRO A 665 34.17 -14.57 19.47
CA PRO A 665 35.50 -14.07 19.09
C PRO A 665 35.49 -13.04 17.94
N ALA A 666 34.65 -13.25 16.93
CA ALA A 666 34.50 -12.32 15.82
C ALA A 666 33.77 -11.04 16.24
N LEU A 667 32.71 -11.19 17.04
CA LEU A 667 31.89 -10.05 17.49
C LEU A 667 32.63 -9.15 18.48
N ASP A 668 33.44 -9.70 19.38
CA ASP A 668 34.12 -8.95 20.43
C ASP A 668 35.52 -8.48 20.02
N ARG A 669 36.25 -9.31 19.26
CA ARG A 669 37.67 -9.09 18.95
C ARG A 669 37.99 -9.00 17.45
N ARG A 670 36.97 -9.13 16.58
CA ARG A 670 37.12 -9.11 15.11
C ARG A 670 38.03 -10.23 14.56
N GLU A 671 38.10 -11.35 15.29
CA GLU A 671 38.84 -12.54 14.87
C GLU A 671 38.07 -13.32 13.80
N ARG A 672 38.79 -14.07 12.94
CA ARG A 672 38.15 -15.00 12.00
C ARG A 672 37.63 -16.22 12.74
N VAL A 673 36.40 -16.63 12.44
CA VAL A 673 35.71 -17.77 13.06
C VAL A 673 35.12 -18.66 11.98
N GLU A 674 35.33 -19.97 12.13
CA GLU A 674 34.71 -21.01 11.30
C GLU A 674 33.82 -21.89 12.19
N ILE A 675 32.56 -22.09 11.77
CA ILE A 675 31.55 -22.86 12.49
C ILE A 675 31.03 -23.96 11.56
N ALA A 676 30.79 -25.16 12.10
CA ALA A 676 30.08 -26.22 11.41
C ALA A 676 28.80 -26.55 12.21
N SER A 677 27.66 -26.62 11.54
CA SER A 677 26.37 -26.85 12.20
C SER A 677 25.40 -27.64 11.31
N PRO A 678 24.68 -28.66 11.82
CA PRO A 678 23.62 -29.29 11.06
C PRO A 678 22.42 -28.34 10.90
N ILE A 679 21.65 -28.48 9.82
CA ILE A 679 20.44 -27.68 9.59
C ILE A 679 19.26 -28.54 9.11
N ARG A 680 18.05 -28.17 9.54
CA ARG A 680 16.80 -28.82 9.15
C ARG A 680 15.77 -27.76 8.74
N ASN A 681 14.75 -28.17 7.99
CA ASN A 681 13.73 -27.26 7.45
C ASN A 681 12.94 -26.50 8.53
N VAL A 682 12.92 -26.99 9.77
CA VAL A 682 12.34 -26.31 10.94
C VAL A 682 13.20 -25.13 11.43
N ASN A 683 14.49 -25.10 11.08
CA ASN A 683 15.40 -24.00 11.36
C ASN A 683 15.18 -22.92 10.30
N ARG A 684 14.36 -21.93 10.66
CA ARG A 684 13.97 -20.81 9.81
C ARG A 684 14.81 -19.59 10.15
N THR A 685 15.00 -18.71 9.17
CA THR A 685 15.65 -17.41 9.37
C THR A 685 17.07 -17.50 9.95
N VAL A 686 17.79 -18.57 9.62
CA VAL A 686 19.12 -18.85 10.17
C VAL A 686 20.15 -17.85 9.66
N GLY A 687 20.98 -17.34 10.56
CA GLY A 687 22.03 -16.35 10.33
C GLY A 687 21.59 -14.90 10.54
N THR A 688 20.29 -14.65 10.67
CA THR A 688 19.73 -13.30 10.75
C THR A 688 19.94 -12.66 12.12
N MET A 689 19.75 -13.38 13.23
CA MET A 689 20.02 -12.81 14.56
C MET A 689 21.52 -12.57 14.73
N LEU A 690 22.36 -13.50 14.30
CA LEU A 690 23.81 -13.29 14.26
C LEU A 690 24.18 -12.06 13.42
N GLY A 691 23.55 -11.90 12.26
CA GLY A 691 23.69 -10.71 11.42
C GLY A 691 23.31 -9.43 12.16
N SER A 692 22.16 -9.42 12.83
CA SER A 692 21.70 -8.27 13.61
C SER A 692 22.71 -7.86 14.70
N GLU A 693 23.28 -8.83 15.40
CA GLU A 693 24.29 -8.65 16.45
C GLU A 693 25.59 -8.06 15.90
N LEU A 694 26.01 -8.48 14.71
CA LEU A 694 27.13 -7.89 14.01
C LEU A 694 26.82 -6.44 13.63
N THR A 695 25.66 -6.19 13.02
CA THR A 695 25.27 -4.86 12.57
C THR A 695 25.08 -3.87 13.72
N ARG A 696 24.54 -4.28 14.87
CA ARG A 696 24.46 -3.40 16.06
C ARG A 696 25.83 -2.93 16.54
N ARG A 697 26.86 -3.78 16.43
CA ARG A 697 28.23 -3.47 16.86
C ARG A 697 29.02 -2.65 15.84
N PHE A 698 28.80 -2.89 14.54
CA PHE A 698 29.67 -2.38 13.47
C PHE A 698 28.96 -1.53 12.41
N GLY A 699 27.65 -1.32 12.53
CA GLY A 699 26.85 -0.57 11.55
C GLY A 699 26.83 -1.24 10.17
N GLY A 700 26.53 -0.45 9.15
CA GLY A 700 26.47 -0.88 7.75
C GLY A 700 27.82 -1.29 7.15
N ASP A 701 28.93 -0.82 7.72
CA ASP A 701 30.29 -1.19 7.27
C ASP A 701 30.61 -2.67 7.51
N GLY A 702 30.00 -3.25 8.56
CA GLY A 702 30.15 -4.65 8.93
C GLY A 702 31.58 -5.06 9.27
N LEU A 703 31.93 -6.31 8.92
CA LEU A 703 33.28 -6.85 9.05
C LEU A 703 33.87 -7.19 7.67
N PRO A 704 35.19 -7.40 7.54
CA PRO A 704 35.77 -7.95 6.32
C PRO A 704 35.12 -9.28 5.92
N ASP A 705 35.05 -9.54 4.61
CA ASP A 705 34.49 -10.78 4.08
C ASP A 705 35.14 -12.03 4.71
N ASP A 706 34.32 -13.06 4.92
CA ASP A 706 34.71 -14.34 5.50
C ASP A 706 35.27 -14.25 6.94
N THR A 707 35.02 -13.15 7.67
CA THR A 707 35.33 -13.06 9.10
C THR A 707 34.54 -14.08 9.92
N ILE A 708 33.26 -14.29 9.61
CA ILE A 708 32.48 -15.40 10.17
C ILE A 708 32.06 -16.31 9.02
N THR A 709 32.54 -17.55 9.02
CA THR A 709 32.15 -18.55 8.03
C THR A 709 31.40 -19.69 8.71
N ILE A 710 30.24 -20.04 8.18
CA ILE A 710 29.41 -21.11 8.73
C ILE A 710 29.12 -22.14 7.64
N ALA A 711 29.53 -23.38 7.89
CA ALA A 711 29.23 -24.53 7.05
C ALA A 711 28.03 -25.30 7.62
N PHE A 712 26.99 -25.45 6.81
CA PHE A 712 25.78 -26.19 7.13
C PHE A 712 25.66 -27.46 6.29
N GLU A 713 25.12 -28.51 6.90
CA GLU A 713 24.74 -29.75 6.23
C GLU A 713 23.28 -30.09 6.52
N GLY A 714 22.47 -30.29 5.48
CA GLY A 714 21.05 -30.62 5.57
C GLY A 714 20.16 -29.69 4.74
N SER A 715 18.91 -29.50 5.14
CA SER A 715 17.93 -28.69 4.40
C SER A 715 17.58 -27.45 5.21
N ALA A 716 17.79 -26.25 4.67
CA ALA A 716 17.48 -25.00 5.37
C ALA A 716 15.98 -24.64 5.27
N GLY A 717 15.40 -24.16 6.36
CA GLY A 717 14.03 -23.64 6.36
C GLY A 717 13.87 -22.33 5.61
N GLN A 718 12.68 -21.75 5.69
CA GLN A 718 12.36 -20.46 5.06
C GLN A 718 13.32 -19.35 5.52
N SER A 719 13.63 -18.41 4.63
CA SER A 719 14.41 -17.20 4.94
C SER A 719 15.86 -17.46 5.38
N PHE A 720 16.49 -18.53 4.89
CA PHE A 720 17.92 -18.81 5.16
C PHE A 720 18.81 -17.64 4.74
N GLY A 721 19.59 -17.09 5.69
CA GLY A 721 20.45 -15.93 5.46
C GLY A 721 19.71 -14.62 5.17
N ALA A 722 18.49 -14.45 5.67
CA ALA A 722 17.76 -13.19 5.51
C ALA A 722 18.50 -12.03 6.19
N PHE A 723 18.51 -10.87 5.53
CA PHE A 723 19.15 -9.62 5.98
C PHE A 723 20.63 -9.76 6.36
N LEU A 724 21.33 -10.76 5.82
CA LEU A 724 22.70 -11.07 6.23
C LEU A 724 23.67 -9.91 5.86
N PRO A 725 24.35 -9.30 6.84
CA PRO A 725 25.26 -8.19 6.61
C PRO A 725 26.62 -8.65 6.10
N LYS A 726 27.42 -7.68 5.65
CA LYS A 726 28.82 -7.89 5.26
C LYS A 726 29.66 -8.48 6.41
N GLY A 727 30.47 -9.47 6.06
CA GLY A 727 31.41 -10.15 6.96
C GLY A 727 31.00 -11.56 7.38
N ILE A 728 29.76 -11.99 7.03
CA ILE A 728 29.28 -13.35 7.25
C ILE A 728 29.16 -14.08 5.93
N THR A 729 29.66 -15.32 5.90
CA THR A 729 29.50 -16.25 4.79
C THR A 729 28.82 -17.53 5.24
N LEU A 730 27.68 -17.86 4.63
CA LEU A 730 26.95 -19.10 4.87
C LEU A 730 27.17 -20.07 3.70
N ARG A 731 27.62 -21.29 3.98
CA ARG A 731 27.82 -22.35 2.99
C ARG A 731 26.94 -23.54 3.34
N LEU A 732 25.98 -23.85 2.49
CA LEU A 732 25.02 -24.94 2.69
C LEU A 732 25.30 -26.08 1.72
N GLU A 733 25.59 -27.25 2.28
CA GLU A 733 25.64 -28.52 1.57
C GLU A 733 24.31 -29.27 1.79
N GLY A 734 23.44 -29.22 0.78
CA GLY A 734 22.06 -29.71 0.81
C GLY A 734 21.13 -28.86 -0.05
N ASP A 735 20.00 -28.40 0.52
CA ASP A 735 18.98 -27.60 -0.17
C ASP A 735 18.38 -26.51 0.74
N ALA A 736 17.72 -25.50 0.18
CA ALA A 736 17.06 -24.45 0.93
C ALA A 736 15.61 -24.23 0.47
N ASN A 737 14.77 -23.69 1.36
CA ASN A 737 13.38 -23.32 1.02
C ASN A 737 13.30 -21.89 0.44
N ASP A 738 12.09 -21.34 0.37
CA ASP A 738 11.80 -20.00 -0.14
C ASP A 738 12.52 -18.89 0.65
N TYR A 739 12.61 -17.72 0.04
CA TYR A 739 13.14 -16.49 0.66
C TYR A 739 14.63 -16.56 1.05
N THR A 740 15.37 -17.53 0.52
CA THR A 740 16.82 -17.61 0.74
C THR A 740 17.49 -16.28 0.33
N GLY A 741 18.28 -15.70 1.24
CA GLY A 741 18.91 -14.38 1.08
C GLY A 741 17.94 -13.21 0.93
N LYS A 742 16.70 -13.32 1.42
CA LYS A 742 15.76 -12.20 1.51
C LYS A 742 16.42 -10.98 2.14
N GLY A 743 16.37 -9.83 1.47
CA GLY A 743 16.97 -8.59 1.95
C GLY A 743 18.49 -8.65 2.19
N LEU A 744 19.23 -9.52 1.47
CA LEU A 744 20.68 -9.65 1.61
C LEU A 744 21.37 -8.28 1.64
N SER A 745 22.19 -8.05 2.66
CA SER A 745 22.73 -6.74 3.04
C SER A 745 24.27 -6.73 3.05
N GLY A 746 24.90 -7.48 2.15
CA GLY A 746 26.35 -7.52 1.98
C GLY A 746 27.01 -8.87 2.30
N GLY A 747 26.29 -9.81 2.93
CA GLY A 747 26.81 -11.14 3.21
C GLY A 747 26.98 -12.02 1.96
N ARG A 748 27.59 -13.19 2.14
CA ARG A 748 27.73 -14.21 1.08
C ARG A 748 26.96 -15.48 1.41
N ILE A 749 26.19 -16.00 0.46
CA ILE A 749 25.44 -17.25 0.60
C ILE A 749 25.82 -18.20 -0.53
N VAL A 750 26.19 -19.42 -0.18
CA VAL A 750 26.53 -20.49 -1.13
C VAL A 750 25.63 -21.68 -0.83
N VAL A 751 24.91 -22.18 -1.85
CA VAL A 751 24.10 -23.40 -1.74
C VAL A 751 24.49 -24.36 -2.84
N ARG A 752 24.80 -25.60 -2.45
CA ARG A 752 25.12 -26.68 -3.37
C ARG A 752 24.55 -28.01 -2.86
N PRO A 753 24.27 -28.98 -3.74
CA PRO A 753 23.87 -30.31 -3.32
C PRO A 753 24.92 -30.98 -2.45
N SER A 754 24.49 -31.98 -1.67
CA SER A 754 25.41 -32.88 -0.97
C SER A 754 26.44 -33.48 -1.93
N LYS A 755 27.68 -33.64 -1.51
CA LYS A 755 28.72 -34.33 -2.30
C LYS A 755 28.35 -35.77 -2.63
N SER A 756 27.46 -36.39 -1.85
CA SER A 756 26.95 -37.73 -2.14
C SER A 756 25.77 -37.76 -3.10
N ALA A 757 25.27 -36.61 -3.57
CA ALA A 757 24.20 -36.55 -4.56
C ALA A 757 24.67 -37.15 -5.90
N THR A 758 23.84 -38.00 -6.49
CA THR A 758 24.14 -38.69 -7.77
C THR A 758 23.40 -38.10 -8.97
N PHE A 759 22.50 -37.14 -8.75
CA PHE A 759 21.75 -36.45 -9.80
C PHE A 759 22.53 -35.23 -10.33
N ALA A 760 22.21 -34.81 -11.56
CA ALA A 760 22.73 -33.57 -12.14
C ALA A 760 22.08 -32.37 -11.43
N ALA A 761 22.89 -31.45 -10.91
CA ALA A 761 22.39 -30.35 -10.09
C ALA A 761 21.58 -29.34 -10.94
N GLU A 762 22.04 -29.12 -12.16
CA GLU A 762 21.49 -28.24 -13.17
C GLU A 762 20.07 -28.62 -13.64
N ASP A 763 19.63 -29.85 -13.37
CA ASP A 763 18.29 -30.35 -13.69
C ASP A 763 17.34 -30.38 -12.47
N ASN A 764 17.80 -29.95 -11.29
CA ASN A 764 17.09 -30.13 -10.02
C ASN A 764 16.96 -28.84 -9.23
N ILE A 765 15.88 -28.75 -8.44
CA ILE A 765 15.61 -27.59 -7.58
C ILE A 765 16.58 -27.61 -6.38
N ILE A 766 17.30 -26.51 -6.17
CA ILE A 766 18.23 -26.30 -5.05
C ILE A 766 17.71 -25.32 -4.00
N ALA A 767 16.88 -24.36 -4.43
CA ALA A 767 16.22 -23.41 -3.55
C ALA A 767 14.80 -23.08 -4.02
N GLY A 768 13.95 -22.65 -3.09
CA GLY A 768 12.55 -22.30 -3.35
C GLY A 768 12.37 -20.99 -4.14
N ASN A 769 11.23 -20.35 -3.91
CA ASN A 769 10.78 -19.13 -4.58
C ASN A 769 11.32 -17.86 -3.91
N VAL A 770 11.24 -16.73 -4.62
CA VAL A 770 11.39 -15.38 -4.05
C VAL A 770 12.77 -15.18 -3.38
N VAL A 771 13.77 -15.90 -3.90
CA VAL A 771 15.17 -15.82 -3.48
C VAL A 771 15.73 -14.43 -3.80
N LEU A 772 16.52 -13.87 -2.88
CA LEU A 772 17.09 -12.51 -2.94
C LEU A 772 16.06 -11.37 -3.04
N TYR A 773 14.84 -11.58 -2.52
CA TYR A 773 13.83 -10.53 -2.53
C TYR A 773 14.31 -9.26 -1.81
N GLY A 774 14.40 -8.15 -2.55
CA GLY A 774 14.78 -6.86 -1.99
C GLY A 774 16.24 -6.75 -1.56
N ALA A 775 17.11 -7.67 -2.01
CA ALA A 775 18.53 -7.65 -1.67
C ALA A 775 19.20 -6.34 -2.10
N THR A 776 20.02 -5.75 -1.25
CA THR A 776 20.66 -4.44 -1.49
C THR A 776 22.14 -4.56 -1.81
N GLN A 777 22.84 -5.55 -1.25
CA GLN A 777 24.24 -5.86 -1.51
C GLN A 777 24.52 -7.32 -1.17
N GLY A 778 25.70 -7.82 -1.55
CA GLY A 778 26.17 -9.18 -1.23
C GLY A 778 26.23 -10.10 -2.44
N GLU A 779 26.61 -11.34 -2.18
CA GLU A 779 26.83 -12.35 -3.22
C GLU A 779 26.08 -13.64 -2.93
N MET A 780 25.52 -14.26 -3.97
CA MET A 780 24.88 -15.55 -3.87
C MET A 780 25.29 -16.50 -4.99
N PHE A 781 25.64 -17.74 -4.64
CA PHE A 781 26.05 -18.77 -5.58
C PHE A 781 25.21 -20.04 -5.37
N LEU A 782 24.40 -20.41 -6.36
CA LEU A 782 23.42 -21.50 -6.27
C LEU A 782 23.67 -22.55 -7.34
N ARG A 783 24.09 -23.74 -6.95
CA ARG A 783 24.34 -24.86 -7.86
C ARG A 783 23.06 -25.69 -8.05
N GLY A 784 22.20 -25.21 -8.93
CA GLY A 784 20.96 -25.86 -9.35
C GLY A 784 19.89 -24.85 -9.79
N ILE A 785 18.67 -25.35 -10.01
CA ILE A 785 17.51 -24.54 -10.40
C ILE A 785 16.83 -23.94 -9.17
N VAL A 786 16.35 -22.70 -9.27
CA VAL A 786 15.50 -22.09 -8.24
C VAL A 786 14.07 -21.89 -8.70
N GLY A 787 13.17 -21.70 -7.75
CA GLY A 787 11.76 -21.45 -8.01
C GLY A 787 11.46 -20.11 -8.71
N GLU A 788 10.20 -19.68 -8.58
CA GLU A 788 9.69 -18.46 -9.19
C GLU A 788 10.24 -17.20 -8.52
N ARG A 789 10.20 -16.08 -9.25
CA ARG A 789 10.50 -14.73 -8.73
C ARG A 789 11.91 -14.58 -8.16
N PHE A 790 12.87 -15.33 -8.70
CA PHE A 790 14.28 -15.16 -8.38
C PHE A 790 14.75 -13.72 -8.62
N CYS A 791 15.45 -13.14 -7.64
CA CYS A 791 15.93 -11.75 -7.68
C CYS A 791 14.80 -10.72 -7.84
N VAL A 792 13.57 -11.03 -7.42
CA VAL A 792 12.49 -10.04 -7.42
C VAL A 792 12.90 -8.84 -6.57
N ARG A 793 12.75 -7.62 -7.10
CA ARG A 793 13.18 -6.39 -6.42
C ARG A 793 14.67 -6.37 -5.99
N ASN A 794 15.56 -7.14 -6.62
CA ASN A 794 17.00 -7.00 -6.34
C ASN A 794 17.47 -5.57 -6.65
N SER A 795 18.18 -4.96 -5.71
CA SER A 795 18.63 -3.57 -5.71
C SER A 795 20.16 -3.46 -5.73
N GLY A 796 20.91 -4.55 -5.62
CA GLY A 796 22.37 -4.47 -5.64
C GLY A 796 23.15 -5.76 -5.36
N ALA A 797 22.49 -6.87 -5.08
CA ALA A 797 23.19 -8.15 -4.91
C ALA A 797 23.66 -8.73 -6.24
N THR A 798 24.76 -9.48 -6.18
CA THR A 798 25.27 -10.29 -7.30
C THR A 798 24.88 -11.74 -7.10
N ALA A 799 24.32 -12.38 -8.12
CA ALA A 799 23.90 -13.78 -8.03
C ALA A 799 24.32 -14.60 -9.25
N VAL A 800 24.73 -15.85 -9.02
CA VAL A 800 24.97 -16.86 -10.07
C VAL A 800 24.15 -18.10 -9.76
N VAL A 801 23.34 -18.55 -10.72
CA VAL A 801 22.40 -19.67 -10.60
C VAL A 801 22.36 -20.51 -11.87
N GLU A 802 22.02 -21.80 -11.78
CA GLU A 802 22.02 -22.73 -12.93
C GLU A 802 20.65 -22.87 -13.62
N GLY A 803 19.60 -22.26 -13.09
CA GLY A 803 18.30 -22.14 -13.75
C GLY A 803 17.29 -21.41 -12.87
N VAL A 804 16.26 -20.82 -13.46
CA VAL A 804 15.25 -20.03 -12.74
C VAL A 804 13.83 -20.34 -13.23
N GLY A 805 12.86 -20.31 -12.33
CA GLY A 805 11.44 -20.39 -12.66
C GLY A 805 10.89 -19.13 -13.34
N ASP A 806 9.56 -18.97 -13.31
CA ASP A 806 8.87 -17.82 -13.87
C ASP A 806 9.23 -16.52 -13.14
N HIS A 807 9.07 -15.38 -13.80
CA HIS A 807 9.20 -14.06 -13.18
C HIS A 807 10.62 -13.72 -12.66
N GLY A 808 11.66 -14.32 -13.25
CA GLY A 808 13.05 -13.99 -12.92
C GLY A 808 13.36 -12.50 -13.13
N CYS A 809 14.07 -11.91 -12.16
CA CYS A 809 14.47 -10.50 -12.14
C CYS A 809 13.31 -9.49 -12.20
N GLU A 810 12.09 -9.90 -11.80
CA GLU A 810 10.94 -8.99 -11.78
C GLU A 810 11.18 -7.80 -10.85
N TYR A 811 10.86 -6.58 -11.30
CA TYR A 811 11.09 -5.33 -10.56
C TYR A 811 12.53 -5.09 -10.08
N MET A 812 13.54 -5.76 -10.64
CA MET A 812 14.95 -5.51 -10.28
C MET A 812 15.33 -4.05 -10.62
N THR A 813 15.99 -3.37 -9.68
CA THR A 813 16.42 -1.96 -9.78
C THR A 813 17.94 -1.79 -9.68
N GLY A 814 18.67 -2.86 -9.42
CA GLY A 814 20.12 -2.84 -9.30
C GLY A 814 20.69 -4.24 -9.09
N GLY A 815 22.01 -4.35 -9.06
CA GLY A 815 22.71 -5.64 -8.93
C GLY A 815 23.03 -6.29 -10.27
N ARG A 816 23.62 -7.48 -10.21
CA ARG A 816 24.04 -8.24 -11.40
C ARG A 816 23.69 -9.72 -11.24
N VAL A 817 22.97 -10.27 -12.20
CA VAL A 817 22.48 -11.66 -12.14
C VAL A 817 23.04 -12.46 -13.30
N VAL A 818 23.51 -13.67 -13.04
CA VAL A 818 23.99 -14.61 -14.07
C VAL A 818 23.17 -15.90 -13.95
N VAL A 819 22.52 -16.29 -15.05
CA VAL A 819 21.75 -17.52 -15.18
C VAL A 819 22.45 -18.44 -16.17
N LEU A 820 22.97 -19.57 -15.70
CA LEU A 820 23.76 -20.53 -16.48
C LEU A 820 22.93 -21.61 -17.18
N GLY A 821 21.60 -21.53 -17.09
CA GLY A 821 20.68 -22.49 -17.70
C GLY A 821 19.30 -21.88 -17.98
N PRO A 822 18.23 -22.69 -18.00
CA PRO A 822 16.91 -22.25 -18.49
C PRO A 822 16.23 -21.23 -17.57
N THR A 823 15.39 -20.39 -18.17
CA THR A 823 14.51 -19.43 -17.45
C THR A 823 13.03 -19.77 -17.61
N GLY A 824 12.16 -19.35 -16.70
CA GLY A 824 10.70 -19.34 -16.89
C GLY A 824 10.21 -18.13 -17.69
N ARG A 825 8.88 -17.95 -17.78
CA ARG A 825 8.22 -16.86 -18.55
C ARG A 825 8.28 -15.51 -17.82
N ASN A 826 7.97 -14.45 -18.55
CA ASN A 826 7.84 -13.07 -18.05
C ASN A 826 9.13 -12.55 -17.36
N PHE A 827 10.29 -13.00 -17.82
CA PHE A 827 11.58 -12.56 -17.29
C PHE A 827 11.77 -11.05 -17.49
N GLY A 828 12.27 -10.37 -16.45
CA GLY A 828 12.57 -8.95 -16.48
C GLY A 828 11.35 -8.01 -16.48
N ALA A 829 10.15 -8.51 -16.19
CA ALA A 829 8.96 -7.66 -16.07
C ALA A 829 9.15 -6.60 -14.97
N GLY A 830 8.85 -5.34 -15.29
CA GLY A 830 9.07 -4.22 -14.36
C GLY A 830 10.53 -3.95 -13.98
N MET A 831 11.51 -4.65 -14.57
CA MET A 831 12.93 -4.43 -14.31
C MET A 831 13.33 -3.04 -14.81
N SER A 832 13.77 -2.19 -13.90
CA SER A 832 14.04 -0.77 -14.16
C SER A 832 15.49 -0.37 -13.89
N GLY A 833 16.32 -1.28 -13.34
CA GLY A 833 17.76 -1.08 -13.16
C GLY A 833 18.51 -2.39 -12.91
N GLY A 834 19.84 -2.34 -12.98
CA GLY A 834 20.71 -3.52 -12.89
C GLY A 834 20.92 -4.22 -14.23
N MET A 835 21.64 -5.34 -14.21
CA MET A 835 21.97 -6.14 -15.41
C MET A 835 21.78 -7.62 -15.14
N ALA A 836 21.24 -8.35 -16.10
CA ALA A 836 21.20 -9.81 -16.06
C ALA A 836 21.85 -10.41 -17.31
N PHE A 837 22.50 -11.56 -17.15
CA PHE A 837 23.17 -12.31 -18.20
C PHE A 837 22.61 -13.72 -18.21
N VAL A 838 22.05 -14.14 -19.34
CA VAL A 838 21.39 -15.44 -19.48
C VAL A 838 22.11 -16.24 -20.54
N TYR A 839 22.53 -17.45 -20.20
CA TYR A 839 23.08 -18.40 -21.14
C TYR A 839 21.94 -19.00 -21.98
N ASP A 840 21.88 -18.67 -23.27
CA ASP A 840 20.81 -19.09 -24.19
C ASP A 840 21.37 -19.85 -25.40
N PRO A 841 21.84 -21.10 -25.21
CA PRO A 841 22.48 -21.88 -26.28
C PRO A 841 21.53 -22.19 -27.45
N ASP A 842 20.22 -22.23 -27.18
CA ASP A 842 19.18 -22.64 -28.13
C ASP A 842 18.38 -21.46 -28.72
N ASN A 843 18.73 -20.21 -28.38
CA ASN A 843 18.04 -18.98 -28.82
C ASN A 843 16.53 -18.96 -28.47
N THR A 844 16.15 -19.49 -27.30
CA THR A 844 14.76 -19.59 -26.86
C THR A 844 14.34 -18.49 -25.88
N PHE A 845 15.30 -17.75 -25.32
CA PHE A 845 15.06 -16.81 -24.23
C PHE A 845 14.12 -15.66 -24.64
N LEU A 846 14.19 -15.21 -25.90
CA LEU A 846 13.34 -14.13 -26.41
C LEU A 846 11.84 -14.40 -26.22
N LEU A 847 11.39 -15.66 -26.31
CA LEU A 847 9.99 -16.04 -26.14
C LEU A 847 9.51 -15.98 -24.68
N ARG A 848 10.45 -15.88 -23.74
CA ARG A 848 10.20 -15.90 -22.29
C ARG A 848 10.35 -14.52 -21.64
N VAL A 849 10.81 -13.53 -22.39
CA VAL A 849 11.08 -12.16 -21.94
C VAL A 849 9.82 -11.30 -21.95
N ASN A 850 9.68 -10.42 -20.96
CA ASN A 850 8.73 -9.31 -21.03
C ASN A 850 9.41 -8.08 -21.70
N PRO A 851 8.97 -7.64 -22.89
CA PRO A 851 9.67 -6.60 -23.65
C PRO A 851 9.29 -5.16 -23.26
N GLU A 852 8.41 -4.97 -22.26
CA GLU A 852 7.86 -3.64 -21.93
C GLU A 852 8.98 -2.65 -21.55
N MET A 853 9.85 -3.04 -20.62
CA MET A 853 10.84 -2.13 -20.00
C MET A 853 12.31 -2.50 -20.27
N ILE A 854 12.58 -3.65 -20.88
CA ILE A 854 13.95 -4.14 -21.11
C ILE A 854 14.25 -4.34 -22.60
N ASP A 855 15.53 -4.20 -22.93
CA ASP A 855 16.13 -4.57 -24.21
C ASP A 855 17.06 -5.77 -24.02
N LEU A 856 17.25 -6.54 -25.09
CA LEU A 856 18.20 -7.64 -25.15
C LEU A 856 19.40 -7.23 -26.02
N ASP A 857 20.56 -7.09 -25.38
CA ASP A 857 21.82 -6.71 -25.99
C ASP A 857 22.79 -7.90 -26.02
N ARG A 858 23.88 -7.81 -26.80
CA ARG A 858 25.02 -8.71 -26.67
C ARG A 858 25.97 -8.20 -25.59
N PRO A 859 26.54 -9.07 -24.74
CA PRO A 859 27.59 -8.67 -23.81
C PRO A 859 28.78 -8.03 -24.53
N ASP A 860 29.28 -6.92 -24.01
CA ASP A 860 30.52 -6.30 -24.48
C ASP A 860 31.77 -6.96 -23.87
N ALA A 861 32.97 -6.51 -24.25
CA ALA A 861 34.21 -7.11 -23.76
C ALA A 861 34.38 -7.02 -22.23
N GLY A 862 33.93 -5.93 -21.62
CA GLY A 862 33.98 -5.76 -20.15
C GLY A 862 32.94 -6.60 -19.44
N ASP A 863 31.75 -6.77 -20.03
CA ASP A 863 30.75 -7.71 -19.54
C ASP A 863 31.29 -9.15 -19.55
N LEU A 864 31.98 -9.56 -20.62
CA LEU A 864 32.54 -10.91 -20.75
C LEU A 864 33.67 -11.19 -19.74
N GLU A 865 34.56 -10.23 -19.53
CA GLU A 865 35.61 -10.34 -18.50
C GLU A 865 35.00 -10.52 -17.10
N TRP A 866 33.99 -9.71 -16.78
CA TRP A 866 33.26 -9.82 -15.51
C TRP A 866 32.52 -11.15 -15.38
N LEU A 867 31.85 -11.62 -16.44
CA LEU A 867 31.15 -12.90 -16.44
C LEU A 867 32.09 -14.07 -16.18
N GLN A 868 33.25 -14.09 -16.84
CA GLN A 868 34.24 -15.15 -16.68
C GLN A 868 34.70 -15.26 -15.22
N ASP A 869 35.03 -14.13 -14.60
CA ASP A 869 35.44 -14.05 -13.19
C ASP A 869 34.33 -14.51 -12.23
N ARG A 870 33.06 -14.12 -12.49
CA ARG A 870 31.93 -14.56 -11.67
C ARG A 870 31.63 -16.06 -11.80
N ILE A 871 31.74 -16.61 -13.00
CA ILE A 871 31.56 -18.05 -13.25
C ILE A 871 32.71 -18.85 -12.63
N GLU A 872 33.94 -18.34 -12.67
CA GLU A 872 35.09 -18.93 -11.98
C GLU A 872 34.89 -18.96 -10.46
N LYS A 873 34.39 -17.87 -9.88
CA LYS A 873 34.04 -17.81 -8.46
C LYS A 873 32.89 -18.79 -8.12
N HIS A 874 31.88 -18.89 -8.98
CA HIS A 874 30.81 -19.87 -8.81
C HIS A 874 31.34 -21.31 -8.83
N ARG A 875 32.22 -21.65 -9.78
CA ARG A 875 32.91 -22.96 -9.82
C ARG A 875 33.68 -23.21 -8.52
N HIS A 876 34.43 -22.22 -8.04
CA HIS A 876 35.23 -22.35 -6.82
C HIS A 876 34.38 -22.60 -5.57
N GLU A 877 33.32 -21.81 -5.36
CA GLU A 877 32.47 -21.90 -4.16
C GLU A 877 31.55 -23.14 -4.19
N THR A 878 31.11 -23.60 -5.38
CA THR A 878 30.08 -24.65 -5.49
C THR A 878 30.57 -25.99 -6.04
N GLY A 879 31.71 -26.01 -6.74
CA GLY A 879 32.14 -27.17 -7.53
C GLY A 879 31.22 -27.47 -8.73
N SER A 880 30.58 -26.44 -9.30
CA SER A 880 29.65 -26.57 -10.44
C SER A 880 30.34 -27.15 -11.69
N ALA A 881 29.79 -28.27 -12.19
CA ALA A 881 30.21 -28.89 -13.45
C ALA A 881 29.81 -28.06 -14.67
N VAL A 882 28.67 -27.35 -14.60
CA VAL A 882 28.22 -26.42 -15.65
C VAL A 882 29.23 -25.28 -15.82
N ALA A 883 29.61 -24.64 -14.72
CA ALA A 883 30.60 -23.56 -14.74
C ALA A 883 31.97 -24.06 -15.22
N GLU A 884 32.41 -25.24 -14.77
CA GLU A 884 33.65 -25.86 -15.24
C GLU A 884 33.63 -26.10 -16.75
N SER A 885 32.55 -26.68 -17.28
CA SER A 885 32.38 -26.92 -18.72
C SER A 885 32.39 -25.60 -19.51
N MET A 886 31.69 -24.57 -19.04
CA MET A 886 31.65 -23.26 -19.70
C MET A 886 33.03 -22.60 -19.74
N LEU A 887 33.80 -22.67 -18.65
CA LEU A 887 35.15 -22.10 -18.58
C LEU A 887 36.13 -22.85 -19.50
N ASN A 888 36.01 -24.16 -19.61
CA ASN A 888 36.82 -24.99 -20.51
C ASN A 888 36.56 -24.68 -22.00
N SER A 889 35.37 -24.18 -22.33
CA SER A 889 34.98 -23.80 -23.70
C SER A 889 34.47 -22.36 -23.75
N TRP A 890 35.19 -21.44 -23.09
CA TRP A 890 34.74 -20.06 -22.87
C TRP A 890 34.48 -19.29 -24.17
N ALA A 891 35.33 -19.46 -25.19
CA ALA A 891 35.15 -18.77 -26.47
C ALA A 891 33.81 -19.12 -27.15
N GLU A 892 33.35 -20.36 -27.02
CA GLU A 892 32.04 -20.76 -27.53
C GLU A 892 30.92 -20.31 -26.59
N SER A 893 31.07 -20.58 -25.29
CA SER A 893 30.02 -20.33 -24.29
C SER A 893 29.71 -18.85 -24.14
N SER A 894 30.72 -17.98 -24.13
CA SER A 894 30.56 -16.53 -24.06
C SER A 894 29.70 -15.96 -25.20
N SER A 895 29.79 -16.54 -26.39
CA SER A 895 29.02 -16.09 -27.57
C SER A 895 27.51 -16.36 -27.47
N LYS A 896 27.10 -17.22 -26.54
CA LYS A 896 25.71 -17.67 -26.32
C LYS A 896 25.03 -16.91 -25.16
N PHE A 897 25.70 -15.95 -24.55
CA PHE A 897 25.07 -15.11 -23.52
C PHE A 897 24.26 -13.97 -24.13
N VAL A 898 23.10 -13.71 -23.53
CA VAL A 898 22.26 -12.54 -23.79
C VAL A 898 22.34 -11.61 -22.58
N LYS A 899 22.57 -10.32 -22.83
CA LYS A 899 22.52 -9.26 -21.81
C LYS A 899 21.12 -8.66 -21.77
N VAL A 900 20.53 -8.61 -20.59
CA VAL A 900 19.24 -7.96 -20.33
C VAL A 900 19.51 -6.59 -19.73
N MET A 901 19.03 -5.55 -20.41
CA MET A 901 19.30 -4.16 -20.05
C MET A 901 18.00 -3.32 -20.00
N PRO A 902 17.65 -2.69 -18.87
CA PRO A 902 16.48 -1.81 -18.78
C PRO A 902 16.62 -0.55 -19.62
N LYS A 903 15.56 -0.15 -20.33
CA LYS A 903 15.55 0.97 -21.28
C LYS A 903 15.84 2.30 -20.61
N ASP A 904 15.12 2.61 -19.53
CA ASP A 904 15.31 3.89 -18.81
C ASP A 904 16.68 3.95 -18.12
N PHE A 905 17.16 2.82 -17.58
CA PHE A 905 18.51 2.74 -17.02
C PHE A 905 19.57 2.99 -18.09
N LYS A 906 19.44 2.38 -19.27
CA LYS A 906 20.33 2.60 -20.42
C LYS A 906 20.36 4.08 -20.83
N ARG A 907 19.19 4.72 -20.94
CA ARG A 907 19.06 6.16 -21.23
C ARG A 907 19.77 7.03 -20.19
N VAL A 908 19.60 6.72 -18.90
CA VAL A 908 20.25 7.47 -17.80
C VAL A 908 21.78 7.32 -17.88
N LEU A 909 22.30 6.11 -18.08
CA LEU A 909 23.75 5.87 -18.22
C LEU A 909 24.35 6.57 -19.45
N GLU A 910 23.60 6.62 -20.55
CA GLU A 910 24.01 7.34 -21.76
C GLU A 910 24.01 8.86 -21.56
N ALA A 911 22.99 9.39 -20.89
CA ALA A 911 22.91 10.81 -20.54
C ALA A 911 24.04 11.24 -19.59
N GLU A 912 24.33 10.44 -18.56
CA GLU A 912 25.44 10.66 -17.64
C GLU A 912 26.79 10.64 -18.36
N ARG A 913 27.03 9.63 -19.21
CA ARG A 913 28.26 9.53 -20.00
C ARG A 913 28.44 10.73 -20.93
N LYS A 914 27.35 11.19 -21.56
CA LYS A 914 27.36 12.37 -22.43
C LYS A 914 27.65 13.65 -21.63
N ALA A 915 27.01 13.84 -20.47
CA ALA A 915 27.25 14.99 -19.61
C ALA A 915 28.71 15.06 -19.13
N LEU A 916 29.27 13.91 -18.71
CA LEU A 916 30.68 13.79 -18.33
C LEU A 916 31.63 14.12 -19.49
N ALA A 917 31.29 13.72 -20.72
CA ALA A 917 32.06 14.04 -21.92
C ALA A 917 31.96 15.53 -22.32
N GLU A 918 30.82 16.17 -22.06
CA GLU A 918 30.53 17.57 -22.40
C GLU A 918 30.88 18.56 -21.27
N GLY A 919 31.22 18.08 -20.07
CA GLY A 919 31.56 18.90 -18.90
C GLY A 919 30.38 19.60 -18.24
N THR A 920 29.15 19.10 -18.44
CA THR A 920 27.92 19.60 -17.83
C THR A 920 27.57 18.83 -16.55
N ASP A 921 26.71 19.39 -15.68
CA ASP A 921 26.29 18.71 -14.45
C ASP A 921 25.50 17.43 -14.80
N PRO A 922 26.01 16.24 -14.43
CA PRO A 922 25.32 14.98 -14.70
C PRO A 922 23.93 14.90 -14.05
N ILE A 923 23.71 15.58 -12.92
CA ILE A 923 22.42 15.59 -12.22
C ILE A 923 21.37 16.30 -13.08
N ASP A 924 21.70 17.48 -13.61
CA ASP A 924 20.79 18.23 -14.46
C ASP A 924 20.44 17.47 -15.73
N ALA A 925 21.42 16.81 -16.35
CA ALA A 925 21.20 15.99 -17.53
C ALA A 925 20.28 14.79 -17.25
N VAL A 926 20.49 14.09 -16.13
CA VAL A 926 19.65 12.94 -15.72
C VAL A 926 18.23 13.40 -15.37
N MET A 927 18.09 14.51 -14.63
CA MET A 927 16.77 15.02 -14.26
C MET A 927 16.00 15.61 -15.45
N ALA A 928 16.69 16.16 -16.45
CA ALA A 928 16.09 16.56 -17.72
C ALA A 928 15.55 15.34 -18.47
N ALA A 929 16.36 14.28 -18.63
CA ALA A 929 15.96 13.05 -19.31
C ALA A 929 14.78 12.33 -18.62
N ALA A 930 14.66 12.47 -17.30
CA ALA A 930 13.57 11.90 -16.50
C ALA A 930 12.21 12.62 -16.69
N ARG A 931 12.22 13.86 -17.21
CA ARG A 931 10.99 14.65 -17.43
C ARG A 931 10.34 14.41 -18.80
N GLY A 932 10.94 13.57 -19.65
CA GLY A 932 10.54 13.38 -21.03
C GLY A 932 11.23 14.40 -21.91
#